data_AF-A0A534LW84-F1
#
_entry.id   AF-A0A534LW84-F1
#
_cell.length_a   1.000
_cell.length_b   1.000
_cell.length_c   1.000
_cell.angle_alpha   90.00
_cell.angle_beta   90.00
_cell.angle_gamma   90.00
#
_symmetry.space_group_name_H-M   'P 1'
#
loop_
_entity.id
_entity.type
_entity.pdbx_description
1 polymer ?
#
loop_
_entity_poly.entity_id
_entity_poly.type
_entity_poly.pdbx_seq_one_letter_code
_entity_poly.pdbx_strand_id
1 'polypeptide(L)'
;MDTEPQAEGSPSGSGASPASRALRSRWGKVAAVAVVAIAVAAASAYVLRASNQAPAITQATVSSEFATTGQSLTFTGQAADPDGDPLRYTWNFGDNSTAVGAVATHAYSIPGRYVGLLTVTDGRGGEATNDGKLLFVQAQLPPSEIASPSRPPNGSCAADCILGPGAAILTANQTTVVTGTPVRFNGNASWAYGWNWNNVSNRSEGGSSVVIPAADDGSLFTTFTYGWGDGTPEGGGSSETVGTTSHVFTSPGNFFVRLTLTLPTVSGVGTLAAGYTIRVTPTASAAVLKHPGVFTTATFGEPDSLDPAADIETAGVEILQNVYETLVWYEPGVENVTVLVPRLAMEVPTAANGGISPDGKNYTFTIRPDVKFHSGNVLSSDDVVYSLRRVLAMHDPNGPSWILEQTLTNYVSKYLGPCGPAANRTCSLADYADTAFPSRAAIPTNIRAVLESAAQGANWSARPLNRSVAWAVSNSTVEKVGTDQVRIHLSRPYPAFLQSIAFTVGSIVEKACAATWDDWGARNPMLDRRRDCGTGPYRLTGWVPNQAIVLSRFDGYWGTPAALDGVRIEKANDVTAREFLLLSGDADTAVINRDHQFDVVNPDGTPRYPWLRIPGSRPSLDITVFGYNQAINASAVPDPLEVPPTFFSNRHVRKAFSYAFDYEGFMDNVTYKTGIQLRGPIAKGVPGYNMSTPLFAFNLTRAASELGQTPYWTPGFNITLYYNAGNTERRQGCLLLRQGLQALHDQLGAGPISVGVRALDWPAYLGTLRARGLPIFFLGWRADYADPDDYVLPFLRTGGLFASRLGYSNTTLDALIDAAAAELNQTKRDGLYQDLSTRAVVDDVPYLWVYQSRSFHV
;
A
#
# COMPACT_ATOMS: atom_id res chain seq x y z
N MET A 1 -6.23 27.44 95.73
CA MET A 1 -7.63 27.75 95.44
C MET A 1 -8.23 26.53 94.78
N ASP A 2 -8.95 25.61 95.43
CA ASP A 2 -9.38 25.42 96.83
C ASP A 2 -9.80 23.93 96.89
N THR A 3 -9.12 23.12 97.72
CA THR A 3 -9.65 22.34 98.88
C THR A 3 -10.76 21.32 98.54
N GLU A 4 -10.47 20.01 98.47
CA GLU A 4 -10.50 18.99 99.57
C GLU A 4 -11.91 18.68 100.15
N PRO A 5 -12.18 17.54 100.86
CA PRO A 5 -11.55 16.21 100.90
C PRO A 5 -12.51 14.99 101.13
N GLN A 6 -11.94 13.75 101.11
CA GLN A 6 -12.24 12.48 101.87
C GLN A 6 -13.71 11.92 101.93
N ALA A 7 -14.05 10.63 102.14
CA ALA A 7 -13.43 9.47 102.79
C ALA A 7 -14.18 8.15 102.46
N GLU A 8 -13.49 7.02 102.70
CA GLU A 8 -13.95 5.73 103.27
C GLU A 8 -14.99 4.79 102.61
N GLY A 9 -14.64 3.49 102.60
CA GLY A 9 -15.61 2.39 102.70
C GLY A 9 -15.28 1.12 101.91
N SER A 10 -14.51 0.18 102.47
CA SER A 10 -14.48 -1.23 102.04
C SER A 10 -14.59 -2.14 103.28
N PRO A 11 -15.48 -3.15 103.31
CA PRO A 11 -15.48 -4.14 104.36
C PRO A 11 -14.68 -5.40 103.99
N SER A 12 -13.94 -5.87 105.00
CA SER A 12 -13.49 -7.25 105.27
C SER A 12 -14.55 -8.33 104.96
N GLY A 13 -14.26 -9.61 104.73
CA GLY A 13 -13.05 -10.41 104.89
C GLY A 13 -13.39 -11.92 104.95
N SER A 14 -12.40 -12.72 105.36
CA SER A 14 -12.38 -14.19 105.59
C SER A 14 -12.16 -15.06 104.34
N GLY A 15 -11.27 -16.05 104.30
CA GLY A 15 -10.28 -16.57 105.25
C GLY A 15 -9.72 -17.88 104.67
N ALA A 16 -8.40 -18.08 104.68
CA ALA A 16 -7.77 -19.33 104.25
C ALA A 16 -6.65 -19.74 105.23
N SER A 17 -6.72 -20.98 105.71
CA SER A 17 -5.76 -21.63 106.61
C SER A 17 -4.64 -22.33 105.81
N PRO A 18 -3.39 -22.37 106.31
CA PRO A 18 -2.27 -22.99 105.61
C PRO A 18 -1.93 -24.38 106.18
N ALA A 19 -2.02 -25.43 105.36
CA ALA A 19 -1.32 -26.68 105.62
C ALA A 19 -1.00 -27.42 104.31
N SER A 20 0.29 -27.72 104.15
CA SER A 20 0.92 -28.80 103.35
C SER A 20 1.89 -28.35 102.26
N ARG A 21 3.02 -27.80 102.71
CA ARG A 21 4.34 -27.91 102.07
C ARG A 21 4.86 -29.33 102.35
N ALA A 22 4.97 -30.20 101.34
CA ALA A 22 5.93 -31.32 101.23
C ALA A 22 5.45 -32.43 100.27
N LEU A 23 5.47 -32.20 98.97
CA LEU A 23 5.49 -33.27 97.93
C LEU A 23 6.06 -32.80 96.57
N ARG A 24 6.60 -31.59 96.49
CA ARG A 24 7.14 -30.98 95.26
C ARG A 24 8.67 -31.05 95.22
N SER A 25 9.27 -32.22 95.00
CA SER A 25 10.75 -32.29 94.88
C SER A 25 11.35 -33.32 93.92
N ARG A 26 10.58 -34.23 93.29
CA ARG A 26 11.16 -35.17 92.31
C ARG A 26 10.49 -35.23 90.94
N TRP A 27 9.27 -34.70 90.79
CA TRP A 27 8.57 -34.66 89.50
C TRP A 27 8.74 -33.36 88.71
N GLY A 28 9.19 -32.27 89.37
CA GLY A 28 9.35 -30.96 88.74
C GLY A 28 10.51 -30.86 87.73
N LYS A 29 11.55 -31.69 87.86
CA LYS A 29 12.70 -31.66 86.92
C LYS A 29 12.45 -32.46 85.64
N VAL A 30 11.68 -33.56 85.71
CA VAL A 30 11.31 -34.34 84.51
C VAL A 30 10.19 -33.63 83.73
N ALA A 31 9.22 -33.01 84.42
CA ALA A 31 8.19 -32.20 83.78
C ALA A 31 8.76 -30.92 83.13
N ALA A 32 9.75 -30.26 83.75
CA ALA A 32 10.38 -29.08 83.15
C ALA A 32 11.21 -29.41 81.89
N VAL A 33 11.94 -30.54 81.88
CA VAL A 33 12.68 -30.98 80.70
C VAL A 33 11.74 -31.47 79.59
N ALA A 34 10.63 -32.14 79.94
CA ALA A 34 9.61 -32.53 78.96
C ALA A 34 8.85 -31.32 78.40
N VAL A 35 8.51 -30.31 79.21
CA VAL A 35 7.84 -29.08 78.75
C VAL A 35 8.79 -28.20 77.94
N VAL A 36 10.09 -28.14 78.26
CA VAL A 36 11.09 -27.43 77.44
C VAL A 36 11.39 -28.23 76.16
N ALA A 37 11.44 -29.57 76.20
CA ALA A 37 11.60 -30.38 74.98
C ALA A 37 10.34 -30.36 74.09
N ILE A 38 9.14 -30.29 74.67
CA ILE A 38 7.87 -30.11 73.94
C ILE A 38 7.72 -28.66 73.49
N ALA A 39 8.20 -27.66 74.23
CA ALA A 39 8.21 -26.26 73.79
C ALA A 39 9.30 -25.97 72.77
N VAL A 40 10.44 -26.68 72.81
CA VAL A 40 11.50 -26.63 71.79
C VAL A 40 11.10 -27.47 70.58
N ALA A 41 10.37 -28.59 70.74
CA ALA A 41 9.79 -29.33 69.62
C ALA A 41 8.56 -28.61 69.02
N ALA A 42 7.77 -27.88 69.80
CA ALA A 42 6.66 -27.05 69.34
C ALA A 42 7.13 -25.70 68.77
N ALA A 43 8.25 -25.14 69.27
CA ALA A 43 8.92 -23.98 68.66
C ALA A 43 9.77 -24.38 67.45
N SER A 44 10.24 -25.63 67.36
CA SER A 44 10.81 -26.20 66.12
C SER A 44 9.74 -26.68 65.14
N ALA A 45 8.48 -26.82 65.59
CA ALA A 45 7.30 -27.06 64.75
C ALA A 45 6.50 -25.77 64.47
N TYR A 46 6.92 -24.61 65.00
CA TYR A 46 6.75 -23.33 64.30
C TYR A 46 7.79 -23.32 63.18
N VAL A 47 7.60 -24.28 62.27
CA VAL A 47 8.27 -24.38 60.98
C VAL A 47 8.32 -22.97 60.42
N LEU A 48 9.52 -22.51 60.06
CA LEU A 48 9.70 -21.51 59.03
C LEU A 48 8.87 -21.97 57.82
N ARG A 49 7.56 -21.69 57.80
CA ARG A 49 6.80 -21.74 56.57
C ARG A 49 7.42 -20.63 55.76
N ALA A 50 8.29 -21.01 54.82
CA ALA A 50 8.74 -20.08 53.81
C ALA A 50 7.51 -19.33 53.30
N SER A 51 7.58 -18.00 53.25
CA SER A 51 6.50 -17.22 52.68
C SER A 51 6.25 -17.76 51.28
N ASN A 52 4.99 -18.07 50.96
CA ASN A 52 4.61 -18.57 49.64
C ASN A 52 5.17 -17.65 48.56
N GLN A 53 5.85 -18.24 47.58
CA GLN A 53 6.40 -17.54 46.42
C GLN A 53 5.48 -17.77 45.24
N ALA A 54 5.10 -16.69 44.56
CA ALA A 54 4.24 -16.81 43.39
C ALA A 54 4.93 -17.63 42.27
N PRO A 55 4.15 -18.36 41.45
CA PRO A 55 4.70 -19.06 40.30
C PRO A 55 5.31 -18.10 39.28
N ALA A 56 6.15 -18.61 38.40
CA ALA A 56 6.71 -17.87 37.26
C ALA A 56 6.36 -18.55 35.95
N ILE A 57 5.77 -17.82 35.00
CA ILE A 57 5.54 -18.29 33.64
C ILE A 57 6.88 -18.27 32.89
N THR A 58 7.33 -19.43 32.46
CA THR A 58 8.58 -19.59 31.69
C THR A 58 8.34 -19.51 30.19
N GLN A 59 7.14 -19.89 29.73
CA GLN A 59 6.76 -19.83 28.33
C GLN A 59 5.25 -19.64 28.17
N ALA A 60 4.85 -18.77 27.25
CA ALA A 60 3.50 -18.69 26.71
C ALA A 60 3.62 -18.53 25.20
N THR A 61 2.90 -19.34 24.43
CA THR A 61 2.94 -19.33 22.96
C THR A 61 1.58 -19.62 22.36
N VAL A 62 1.34 -19.09 21.16
CA VAL A 62 0.23 -19.46 20.27
C VAL A 62 0.80 -20.07 18.99
N SER A 63 0.11 -21.05 18.40
CA SER A 63 0.56 -21.75 17.19
C SER A 63 0.72 -20.86 15.95
N SER A 64 0.00 -19.74 15.90
CA SER A 64 0.12 -18.68 14.89
C SER A 64 -0.43 -17.38 15.46
N GLU A 65 0.22 -16.26 15.12
CA GLU A 65 -0.25 -14.91 15.44
C GLU A 65 -1.28 -14.40 14.41
N PHE A 66 -1.44 -15.11 13.30
CA PHE A 66 -2.40 -14.80 12.23
C PHE A 66 -3.31 -16.00 11.97
N ALA A 67 -4.61 -15.76 11.84
CA ALA A 67 -5.59 -16.80 11.58
C ALA A 67 -6.72 -16.32 10.66
N THR A 68 -7.37 -17.25 9.96
CA THR A 68 -8.71 -16.98 9.42
C THR A 68 -9.76 -17.24 10.50
N THR A 69 -10.90 -16.55 10.46
CA THR A 69 -12.01 -16.83 11.37
C THR A 69 -12.41 -18.31 11.31
N GLY A 70 -12.71 -18.89 12.48
CA GLY A 70 -13.00 -20.33 12.63
C GLY A 70 -11.77 -21.26 12.60
N GLN A 71 -10.57 -20.77 12.27
CA GLN A 71 -9.35 -21.58 12.35
C GLN A 71 -8.98 -21.83 13.82
N SER A 72 -8.76 -23.10 14.18
CA SER A 72 -8.30 -23.48 15.51
C SER A 72 -6.82 -23.18 15.70
N LEU A 73 -6.49 -22.45 16.77
CA LEU A 73 -5.15 -22.16 17.25
C LEU A 73 -4.89 -22.90 18.56
N THR A 74 -3.64 -23.31 18.76
CA THR A 74 -3.20 -23.96 19.99
C THR A 74 -2.40 -22.99 20.85
N PHE A 75 -2.82 -22.81 22.10
CA PHE A 75 -2.17 -22.02 23.13
C PHE A 75 -1.46 -22.97 24.10
N THR A 76 -0.20 -22.68 24.40
CA THR A 76 0.63 -23.50 25.28
C THR A 76 1.32 -22.63 26.32
N GLY A 77 1.24 -23.07 27.58
CA GLY A 77 1.77 -22.38 28.74
C GLY A 77 2.67 -23.31 29.55
N GLN A 78 3.80 -22.79 30.00
CA GLN A 78 4.69 -23.46 30.94
C GLN A 78 5.01 -22.51 32.08
N ALA A 79 5.03 -23.06 33.28
CA ALA A 79 5.32 -22.30 34.50
C ALA A 79 6.00 -23.21 35.53
N ALA A 80 6.73 -22.59 36.44
CA ALA A 80 7.38 -23.26 37.56
C ALA A 80 7.02 -22.53 38.86
N ASP A 81 6.88 -23.30 39.93
CA ASP A 81 6.65 -22.79 41.27
C ASP A 81 7.91 -23.00 42.12
N PRO A 82 8.46 -21.95 42.77
CA PRO A 82 9.64 -22.10 43.62
C PRO A 82 9.44 -23.04 44.81
N ASP A 83 8.21 -23.15 45.30
CA ASP A 83 7.86 -23.97 46.46
C ASP A 83 7.38 -25.37 46.04
N GLY A 84 7.29 -25.63 44.72
CA GLY A 84 6.87 -26.90 44.14
C GLY A 84 5.36 -27.15 44.22
N ASP A 85 4.56 -26.10 44.41
CA ASP A 85 3.12 -26.22 44.53
C ASP A 85 2.43 -26.58 43.20
N PRO A 86 1.31 -27.35 43.23
CA PRO A 86 0.55 -27.67 42.02
C PRO A 86 -0.01 -26.43 41.34
N LEU A 87 0.21 -26.32 40.03
CA LEU A 87 -0.17 -25.13 39.26
C LEU A 87 -1.49 -25.31 38.52
N ARG A 88 -2.30 -24.26 38.52
CA ARG A 88 -3.53 -24.15 37.72
C ARG A 88 -3.38 -23.08 36.65
N TYR A 89 -3.63 -23.45 35.40
CA TYR A 89 -3.53 -22.59 34.23
C TYR A 89 -4.91 -22.17 33.75
N THR A 90 -5.11 -20.87 33.53
CA THR A 90 -6.33 -20.31 32.95
C THR A 90 -5.97 -19.41 31.78
N TRP A 91 -6.61 -19.64 30.64
CA TRP A 91 -6.50 -18.82 29.44
C TRP A 91 -7.70 -17.90 29.31
N ASN A 92 -7.46 -16.64 28.98
CA ASN A 92 -8.44 -15.72 28.41
C ASN A 92 -7.99 -15.37 26.99
N PHE A 93 -8.81 -15.69 26.00
CA PHE A 93 -8.43 -15.54 24.58
C PHE A 93 -8.68 -14.13 24.02
N GLY A 94 -9.24 -13.22 24.81
CA GLY A 94 -9.48 -11.82 24.44
C GLY A 94 -10.83 -11.54 23.79
N ASP A 95 -11.69 -12.55 23.62
CA ASP A 95 -13.03 -12.48 23.03
C ASP A 95 -14.14 -12.93 24.01
N ASN A 96 -13.89 -12.72 25.31
CA ASN A 96 -14.70 -13.19 26.45
C ASN A 96 -14.75 -14.71 26.64
N SER A 97 -14.02 -15.50 25.84
CA SER A 97 -13.88 -16.93 26.06
C SER A 97 -12.67 -17.27 26.93
N THR A 98 -12.76 -18.39 27.66
CA THR A 98 -11.71 -18.88 28.55
C THR A 98 -11.55 -20.40 28.45
N ALA A 99 -10.38 -20.90 28.82
CA ALA A 99 -10.10 -22.32 28.95
C ALA A 99 -9.18 -22.60 30.13
N VAL A 100 -9.15 -23.85 30.58
CA VAL A 100 -8.27 -24.32 31.67
C VAL A 100 -7.33 -25.38 31.13
N GLY A 101 -6.09 -25.36 31.60
CA GLY A 101 -5.06 -26.33 31.23
C GLY A 101 -3.82 -25.69 30.63
N ALA A 102 -2.68 -26.37 30.75
CA ALA A 102 -1.40 -25.90 30.20
C ALA A 102 -1.43 -25.82 28.66
N VAL A 103 -2.25 -26.63 28.01
CA VAL A 103 -2.52 -26.58 26.57
C VAL A 103 -4.02 -26.40 26.36
N ALA A 104 -4.41 -25.43 25.53
CA ALA A 104 -5.79 -25.17 25.16
C ALA A 104 -5.89 -24.83 23.67
N THR A 105 -7.06 -25.08 23.07
CA THR A 105 -7.34 -24.71 21.67
C THR A 105 -8.48 -23.72 21.60
N HIS A 106 -8.39 -22.74 20.71
CA HIS A 106 -9.44 -21.73 20.51
C HIS A 106 -9.57 -21.33 19.04
N ALA A 107 -10.75 -20.90 18.62
CA ALA A 107 -11.01 -20.39 17.28
C ALA A 107 -11.86 -19.13 17.36
N TYR A 108 -11.40 -18.04 16.74
CA TYR A 108 -12.08 -16.75 16.77
C TYR A 108 -13.18 -16.71 15.70
N SER A 109 -14.41 -16.39 16.11
CA SER A 109 -15.57 -16.32 15.20
C SER A 109 -15.78 -14.95 14.56
N ILE A 110 -15.16 -13.90 15.12
CA ILE A 110 -15.25 -12.51 14.64
C ILE A 110 -13.87 -12.10 14.13
N PRO A 111 -13.72 -11.44 12.96
CA PRO A 111 -12.42 -10.91 12.54
C PRO A 111 -12.00 -9.79 13.50
N GLY A 112 -10.72 -9.68 13.82
CA GLY A 112 -10.28 -8.72 14.83
C GLY A 112 -8.85 -8.92 15.31
N ARG A 113 -8.50 -8.16 16.35
CA ARG A 113 -7.18 -8.20 17.01
C ARG A 113 -7.35 -8.53 18.47
N TYR A 114 -6.69 -9.59 18.92
CA TYR A 114 -6.92 -10.23 20.21
C TYR A 114 -5.66 -10.28 21.04
N VAL A 115 -5.84 -10.20 22.36
CA VAL A 115 -4.76 -10.38 23.35
C VAL A 115 -5.06 -11.60 24.20
N GLY A 116 -4.26 -12.66 23.99
CA GLY A 116 -4.28 -13.86 24.81
C GLY A 116 -3.53 -13.65 26.13
N LEU A 117 -4.22 -13.89 27.24
CA LEU A 117 -3.68 -13.81 28.60
C LEU A 117 -3.68 -15.20 29.24
N LEU A 118 -2.52 -15.61 29.73
CA LEU A 118 -2.33 -16.75 30.60
C LEU A 118 -2.23 -16.27 32.04
N THR A 119 -3.04 -16.86 32.91
CA THR A 119 -2.93 -16.72 34.37
C THR A 119 -2.58 -18.08 34.98
N VAL A 120 -1.54 -18.11 35.81
CA VAL A 120 -1.12 -19.31 36.57
C VAL A 120 -1.17 -19.01 38.06
N THR A 121 -1.85 -19.88 38.83
CA THR A 121 -1.92 -19.78 40.30
C THR A 121 -1.44 -21.07 40.96
N ASP A 122 -0.84 -20.91 42.14
CA ASP A 122 -0.41 -21.98 43.05
C ASP A 122 -1.52 -22.43 44.03
N GLY A 123 -2.69 -21.77 44.02
CA GLY A 123 -3.79 -22.05 44.95
C GLY A 123 -3.52 -21.63 46.41
N ARG A 124 -2.40 -20.97 46.68
CA ARG A 124 -1.95 -20.45 47.99
C ARG A 124 -1.87 -18.92 48.05
N GLY A 125 -2.35 -18.26 47.00
CA GLY A 125 -2.42 -16.80 46.89
C GLY A 125 -1.34 -16.18 46.02
N GLY A 126 -0.45 -16.98 45.42
CA GLY A 126 0.44 -16.55 44.35
C GLY A 126 -0.22 -16.68 42.98
N GLU A 127 0.04 -15.69 42.13
CA GLU A 127 -0.44 -15.61 40.76
C GLU A 127 0.63 -14.99 39.85
N ALA A 128 0.73 -15.49 38.63
CA ALA A 128 1.51 -14.87 37.56
C ALA A 128 0.71 -14.77 36.26
N THR A 129 0.98 -13.71 35.51
CA THR A 129 0.43 -13.47 34.17
C THR A 129 1.56 -13.32 33.15
N ASN A 130 1.25 -13.52 31.87
CA ASN A 130 2.19 -13.27 30.77
C ASN A 130 2.23 -11.78 30.34
N ASP A 131 1.94 -10.83 31.24
CA ASP A 131 1.94 -9.39 30.90
C ASP A 131 3.31 -8.89 30.40
N GLY A 132 4.40 -9.56 30.78
CA GLY A 132 5.74 -9.28 30.25
C GLY A 132 5.97 -9.73 28.79
N LYS A 133 5.10 -10.60 28.25
CA LYS A 133 5.10 -11.06 26.85
C LYS A 133 3.69 -11.51 26.45
N LEU A 134 2.88 -10.53 26.05
CA LEU A 134 1.51 -10.76 25.59
C LEU A 134 1.49 -11.57 24.29
N LEU A 135 0.43 -12.34 24.11
CA LEU A 135 0.16 -13.08 22.87
C LEU A 135 -0.84 -12.31 22.03
N PHE A 136 -0.40 -11.80 20.88
CA PHE A 136 -1.26 -11.08 19.95
C PHE A 136 -1.74 -12.01 18.85
N VAL A 137 -3.04 -11.98 18.55
CA VAL A 137 -3.62 -12.74 17.45
C VAL A 137 -4.46 -11.81 16.56
N GLN A 138 -4.19 -11.82 15.26
CA GLN A 138 -5.03 -11.16 14.27
C GLN A 138 -5.84 -12.21 13.50
N ALA A 139 -7.17 -12.14 13.63
CA ALA A 139 -8.11 -12.98 12.88
C ALA A 139 -8.70 -12.20 11.71
N GLN A 140 -8.69 -12.78 10.51
CA GLN A 140 -9.23 -12.19 9.29
C GLN A 140 -10.36 -13.02 8.68
N LEU A 141 -11.18 -12.40 7.84
CA LEU A 141 -12.19 -13.14 7.09
C LEU A 141 -11.52 -14.06 6.05
N PRO A 142 -12.10 -15.24 5.76
CA PRO A 142 -11.60 -16.07 4.68
C PRO A 142 -11.81 -15.35 3.33
N PRO A 143 -10.89 -15.50 2.35
CA PRO A 143 -10.98 -14.82 1.05
C PRO A 143 -12.32 -15.02 0.32
N SER A 144 -12.99 -16.16 0.51
CA SER A 144 -14.28 -16.46 -0.10
C SER A 144 -15.42 -15.57 0.39
N GLU A 145 -15.36 -15.08 1.63
CA GLU A 145 -16.42 -14.25 2.21
C GLU A 145 -16.35 -12.79 1.75
N ILE A 146 -15.21 -12.35 1.24
CA ILE A 146 -14.96 -10.97 0.81
C ILE A 146 -14.50 -10.89 -0.65
N ALA A 147 -14.77 -11.94 -1.43
CA ALA A 147 -14.43 -11.97 -2.84
C ALA A 147 -15.25 -10.90 -3.60
N SER A 148 -14.61 -10.23 -4.56
CA SER A 148 -15.30 -9.29 -5.45
C SER A 148 -16.48 -9.98 -6.12
N PRO A 149 -17.69 -9.41 -6.03
CA PRO A 149 -18.85 -10.02 -6.63
C PRO A 149 -18.78 -9.93 -8.16
N SER A 150 -19.04 -11.06 -8.83
CA SER A 150 -18.82 -11.19 -10.29
C SER A 150 -19.95 -10.66 -11.16
N ARG A 151 -21.14 -10.44 -10.59
CA ARG A 151 -22.35 -9.97 -11.29
C ARG A 151 -23.25 -9.16 -10.36
N PRO A 152 -23.96 -8.14 -10.87
CA PRO A 152 -24.95 -7.43 -10.08
C PRO A 152 -26.11 -8.39 -9.70
N PRO A 153 -26.77 -8.20 -8.55
CA PRO A 153 -27.93 -8.98 -8.15
C PRO A 153 -29.10 -8.86 -9.13
N ASN A 154 -29.90 -9.92 -9.31
CA ASN A 154 -31.09 -9.90 -10.14
C ASN A 154 -32.24 -9.17 -9.42
N GLY A 155 -32.58 -7.93 -9.81
CA GLY A 155 -33.75 -7.23 -9.25
C GLY A 155 -33.87 -5.75 -9.61
N SER A 156 -35.05 -5.16 -9.36
CA SER A 156 -35.36 -3.74 -9.48
C SER A 156 -35.20 -3.05 -8.11
N CYS A 157 -34.07 -2.41 -7.85
CA CYS A 157 -33.91 -1.46 -6.73
C CYS A 157 -33.41 -0.11 -7.27
N ALA A 158 -33.64 0.96 -6.52
CA ALA A 158 -33.22 2.32 -6.86
C ALA A 158 -31.70 2.53 -6.71
N ALA A 159 -31.23 3.74 -7.06
CA ALA A 159 -29.84 4.13 -7.34
C ALA A 159 -28.75 3.77 -6.30
N ASP A 160 -29.10 3.46 -5.06
CA ASP A 160 -28.16 3.38 -3.92
C ASP A 160 -28.09 1.97 -3.27
N CYS A 161 -28.70 0.95 -3.88
CA CYS A 161 -29.08 -0.27 -3.15
C CYS A 161 -28.07 -1.43 -3.03
N ILE A 162 -26.84 -1.35 -3.57
CA ILE A 162 -26.02 -2.57 -3.66
C ILE A 162 -24.69 -2.44 -2.94
N LEU A 163 -24.70 -2.87 -1.67
CA LEU A 163 -23.49 -3.31 -0.98
C LEU A 163 -23.37 -4.84 -1.07
N GLY A 164 -22.35 -5.33 -1.76
CA GLY A 164 -21.89 -6.72 -1.72
C GLY A 164 -21.19 -7.05 -0.39
N PRO A 165 -20.56 -8.22 -0.26
CA PRO A 165 -19.83 -8.54 0.97
C PRO A 165 -18.79 -7.46 1.30
N GLY A 166 -18.54 -7.25 2.59
CA GLY A 166 -17.63 -6.24 3.08
C GLY A 166 -16.94 -6.70 4.36
N ALA A 167 -16.13 -5.83 4.95
CA ALA A 167 -15.47 -6.10 6.22
C ALA A 167 -15.67 -4.92 7.18
N ALA A 168 -16.07 -5.24 8.41
CA ALA A 168 -15.89 -4.31 9.51
C ALA A 168 -14.40 -4.36 9.93
N ILE A 169 -13.82 -3.19 10.18
CA ILE A 169 -12.43 -3.04 10.63
C ILE A 169 -12.46 -2.12 11.85
N LEU A 170 -11.98 -2.63 12.99
CA LEU A 170 -11.82 -1.87 14.23
C LEU A 170 -10.33 -1.72 14.53
N THR A 171 -9.92 -0.47 14.79
CA THR A 171 -8.57 -0.12 15.23
C THR A 171 -8.64 0.70 16.50
N ALA A 172 -7.59 0.63 17.31
CA ALA A 172 -7.42 1.42 18.52
C ALA A 172 -6.03 2.02 18.53
N ASN A 173 -5.86 3.23 19.09
CA ASN A 173 -4.55 3.87 19.17
C ASN A 173 -3.60 3.19 20.17
N GLN A 174 -4.13 2.36 21.07
CA GLN A 174 -3.39 1.62 22.09
C GLN A 174 -4.07 0.27 22.34
N THR A 175 -3.28 -0.78 22.56
CA THR A 175 -3.77 -2.11 22.93
C THR A 175 -3.62 -2.40 24.41
N THR A 176 -2.57 -1.85 25.02
CA THR A 176 -2.26 -2.00 26.44
C THR A 176 -2.29 -0.63 27.10
N VAL A 177 -3.11 -0.47 28.13
CA VAL A 177 -3.29 0.83 28.82
C VAL A 177 -3.34 0.69 30.33
N VAL A 178 -2.99 1.77 31.03
CA VAL A 178 -3.19 1.85 32.48
C VAL A 178 -4.65 2.19 32.77
N THR A 179 -5.21 1.64 33.84
CA THR A 179 -6.57 1.97 34.30
C THR A 179 -6.83 3.48 34.32
N GLY A 180 -7.96 3.90 33.78
CA GLY A 180 -8.34 5.32 33.68
C GLY A 180 -7.77 6.06 32.46
N THR A 181 -6.92 5.42 31.64
CA THR A 181 -6.41 6.02 30.39
C THR A 181 -7.49 5.97 29.30
N PRO A 182 -7.82 7.11 28.65
CA PRO A 182 -8.70 7.11 27.49
C PRO A 182 -8.08 6.38 26.29
N VAL A 183 -8.84 5.45 25.71
CA VAL A 183 -8.49 4.75 24.47
C VAL A 183 -9.35 5.30 23.35
N ARG A 184 -8.72 5.64 22.22
CA ARG A 184 -9.41 6.10 21.01
C ARG A 184 -9.60 4.92 20.06
N PHE A 185 -10.79 4.80 19.49
CA PHE A 185 -11.18 3.75 18.56
C PHE A 185 -11.62 4.34 17.23
N ASN A 186 -11.39 3.60 16.15
CA ASN A 186 -11.78 3.97 14.79
C ASN A 186 -12.35 2.75 14.05
N GLY A 187 -13.57 2.92 13.54
CA GLY A 187 -14.28 1.95 12.69
C GLY A 187 -14.33 2.32 11.20
N ASN A 188 -13.79 3.46 10.80
CA ASN A 188 -13.93 4.05 9.45
C ASN A 188 -13.09 3.35 8.37
N ALA A 189 -12.15 2.50 8.75
CA ALA A 189 -11.47 1.59 7.82
C ALA A 189 -12.37 0.47 7.29
N SER A 190 -13.59 0.33 7.81
CA SER A 190 -14.58 -0.62 7.31
C SER A 190 -15.00 -0.30 5.87
N TRP A 191 -15.39 -1.31 5.10
CA TRP A 191 -15.72 -1.16 3.69
C TRP A 191 -16.70 -2.23 3.20
N ALA A 192 -17.36 -1.97 2.07
CA ALA A 192 -18.22 -2.93 1.37
C ALA A 192 -18.20 -2.69 -0.16
N TYR A 193 -18.67 -3.64 -0.98
CA TYR A 193 -18.67 -3.48 -2.44
C TYR A 193 -19.88 -2.72 -2.98
N GLY A 194 -19.70 -1.60 -3.66
CA GLY A 194 -20.73 -0.90 -4.44
C GLY A 194 -20.87 -1.37 -5.89
N TRP A 195 -21.98 -1.02 -6.55
CA TRP A 195 -22.15 -1.15 -8.01
C TRP A 195 -22.46 0.20 -8.65
N ASN A 196 -21.83 0.48 -9.80
CA ASN A 196 -22.11 1.69 -10.56
C ASN A 196 -23.49 1.60 -11.24
N TRP A 197 -24.35 2.59 -10.98
CA TRP A 197 -25.72 2.66 -11.48
C TRP A 197 -25.89 3.83 -12.45
N ASN A 198 -26.47 3.60 -13.63
CA ASN A 198 -26.85 4.69 -14.53
C ASN A 198 -28.31 5.10 -14.28
N ASN A 199 -28.48 6.31 -13.75
CA ASN A 199 -29.77 6.92 -13.44
C ASN A 199 -30.65 7.20 -14.68
N VAL A 200 -30.06 7.36 -15.86
CA VAL A 200 -30.76 7.63 -17.13
C VAL A 200 -31.32 6.35 -17.72
N SER A 201 -30.58 5.24 -17.68
CA SER A 201 -31.02 3.96 -18.24
C SER A 201 -31.80 3.08 -17.26
N ASN A 202 -31.81 3.46 -15.97
CA ASN A 202 -32.38 2.70 -14.85
C ASN A 202 -31.92 1.23 -14.86
N ARG A 203 -30.65 1.03 -15.20
CA ARG A 203 -29.97 -0.25 -15.26
C ARG A 203 -28.59 -0.10 -14.62
N SER A 204 -28.15 -1.16 -13.97
CA SER A 204 -26.72 -1.36 -13.75
C SER A 204 -26.06 -1.48 -15.11
N GLU A 205 -25.08 -0.63 -15.42
CA GLU A 205 -24.36 -0.68 -16.69
C GLU A 205 -23.34 -1.83 -16.73
N GLY A 206 -23.77 -3.06 -16.46
CA GLY A 206 -22.96 -4.27 -16.67
C GLY A 206 -21.50 -4.19 -16.19
N GLY A 207 -21.24 -3.42 -15.13
CA GLY A 207 -19.90 -2.92 -14.81
C GLY A 207 -19.39 -3.47 -13.48
N SER A 208 -18.07 -3.61 -13.37
CA SER A 208 -17.35 -4.11 -12.20
C SER A 208 -17.82 -3.48 -10.88
N SER A 209 -17.84 -4.27 -9.79
CA SER A 209 -18.05 -3.76 -8.44
C SER A 209 -16.88 -2.87 -7.99
N VAL A 210 -17.18 -1.83 -7.22
CA VAL A 210 -16.19 -0.91 -6.62
C VAL A 210 -16.14 -1.13 -5.10
N VAL A 211 -14.99 -0.88 -4.47
CA VAL A 211 -14.88 -0.91 -3.01
C VAL A 211 -15.27 0.45 -2.46
N ILE A 212 -16.22 0.50 -1.52
CA ILE A 212 -16.66 1.72 -0.85
C ILE A 212 -16.24 1.67 0.62
N PRO A 213 -15.24 2.47 1.03
CA PRO A 213 -14.87 2.65 2.43
C PRO A 213 -15.88 3.53 3.18
N ALA A 214 -16.11 3.22 4.45
CA ALA A 214 -16.95 4.04 5.32
C ALA A 214 -16.39 5.45 5.57
N ALA A 215 -15.08 5.62 5.45
CA ALA A 215 -14.42 6.93 5.52
C ALA A 215 -14.73 7.83 4.32
N ASP A 216 -15.00 7.24 3.15
CA ASP A 216 -15.25 7.98 1.91
C ASP A 216 -16.76 8.24 1.71
N ASP A 217 -17.61 7.28 2.08
CA ASP A 217 -19.07 7.42 2.04
C ASP A 217 -19.73 6.74 3.26
N GLY A 218 -19.85 7.51 4.33
CA GLY A 218 -20.43 7.07 5.59
C GLY A 218 -21.94 6.83 5.55
N SER A 219 -22.64 7.39 4.55
CA SER A 219 -24.11 7.31 4.44
C SER A 219 -24.61 5.88 4.18
N LEU A 220 -23.73 5.05 3.62
CA LEU A 220 -23.98 3.65 3.30
C LEU A 220 -23.79 2.71 4.50
N PHE A 221 -23.29 3.22 5.63
CA PHE A 221 -23.11 2.47 6.88
C PHE A 221 -24.03 3.06 7.94
N THR A 222 -25.25 2.50 8.02
CA THR A 222 -26.38 3.10 8.75
C THR A 222 -26.16 3.20 10.25
N THR A 223 -25.45 2.25 10.86
CA THR A 223 -25.09 2.33 12.29
C THR A 223 -23.71 1.75 12.57
N PHE A 224 -23.00 2.37 13.51
CA PHE A 224 -21.81 1.91 14.19
C PHE A 224 -22.17 1.72 15.66
N THR A 225 -22.03 0.50 16.18
CA THR A 225 -22.31 0.18 17.58
C THR A 225 -21.05 -0.41 18.20
N TYR A 226 -20.62 0.17 19.33
CA TYR A 226 -19.44 -0.25 20.08
C TYR A 226 -19.88 -0.86 21.41
N GLY A 227 -19.64 -2.16 21.57
CA GLY A 227 -19.76 -2.85 22.85
C GLY A 227 -18.39 -2.91 23.53
N TRP A 228 -18.27 -2.36 24.73
CA TRP A 228 -16.98 -2.14 25.40
C TRP A 228 -16.44 -3.37 26.16
N GLY A 229 -17.33 -4.31 26.52
CA GLY A 229 -16.95 -5.54 27.23
C GLY A 229 -16.72 -5.38 28.73
N ASP A 230 -16.80 -4.16 29.28
CA ASP A 230 -16.63 -3.87 30.72
C ASP A 230 -17.96 -3.66 31.48
N GLY A 231 -19.08 -3.91 30.80
CA GLY A 231 -20.43 -3.71 31.34
C GLY A 231 -20.98 -2.29 31.21
N THR A 232 -20.21 -1.34 30.67
CA THR A 232 -20.74 -0.01 30.33
C THR A 232 -21.70 -0.12 29.13
N PRO A 233 -22.76 0.72 29.08
CA PRO A 233 -23.71 0.71 27.97
C PRO A 233 -23.02 0.91 26.61
N GLU A 234 -23.54 0.24 25.59
CA GLU A 234 -23.04 0.38 24.22
C GLU A 234 -23.17 1.83 23.74
N GLY A 235 -22.16 2.31 23.01
CA GLY A 235 -22.20 3.59 22.30
C GLY A 235 -22.51 3.38 20.82
N GLY A 236 -23.07 4.38 20.13
CA GLY A 236 -23.28 4.28 18.69
C GLY A 236 -23.75 5.54 17.96
N GLY A 237 -23.85 5.44 16.63
CA GLY A 237 -24.14 6.52 15.68
C GLY A 237 -23.81 6.12 14.23
N SER A 238 -23.52 7.07 13.34
CA SER A 238 -23.07 6.83 11.94
C SER A 238 -21.54 7.00 11.77
N SER A 239 -20.99 6.64 10.62
CA SER A 239 -19.57 6.93 10.28
C SER A 239 -19.23 8.43 10.45
N GLU A 240 -20.16 9.30 10.03
CA GLU A 240 -20.02 10.76 10.10
C GLU A 240 -20.09 11.31 11.53
N THR A 241 -20.81 10.64 12.43
CA THR A 241 -21.06 11.13 13.80
C THR A 241 -20.19 10.45 14.86
N VAL A 242 -19.82 9.18 14.68
CA VAL A 242 -19.09 8.37 15.68
C VAL A 242 -18.11 7.36 15.07
N GLY A 243 -17.79 7.49 13.79
CA GLY A 243 -16.81 6.64 13.11
C GLY A 243 -15.45 6.56 13.85
N THR A 244 -15.16 7.60 14.64
CA THR A 244 -14.17 7.61 15.72
C THR A 244 -14.84 7.88 17.06
N THR A 245 -14.38 7.21 18.12
CA THR A 245 -14.92 7.34 19.48
C THR A 245 -13.83 7.14 20.54
N SER A 246 -14.14 7.35 21.82
CA SER A 246 -13.22 7.15 22.94
C SER A 246 -13.90 6.51 24.14
N HIS A 247 -13.18 5.67 24.88
CA HIS A 247 -13.67 5.00 26.09
C HIS A 247 -12.60 4.96 27.19
N VAL A 248 -13.04 4.91 28.44
CA VAL A 248 -12.16 4.81 29.61
C VAL A 248 -12.52 3.56 30.42
N PHE A 249 -11.59 2.63 30.51
CA PHE A 249 -11.74 1.44 31.35
C PHE A 249 -11.31 1.72 32.78
N THR A 250 -12.19 1.43 33.73
CA THR A 250 -12.02 1.79 35.16
C THR A 250 -11.51 0.65 36.03
N SER A 251 -11.37 -0.55 35.47
CA SER A 251 -10.86 -1.74 36.17
C SER A 251 -9.78 -2.44 35.33
N PRO A 252 -8.78 -3.08 35.96
CA PRO A 252 -7.84 -3.95 35.24
C PRO A 252 -8.54 -5.17 34.63
N GLY A 253 -8.06 -5.64 33.49
CA GLY A 253 -8.65 -6.80 32.81
C GLY A 253 -8.32 -6.89 31.32
N ASN A 254 -8.84 -7.93 30.66
CA ASN A 254 -8.91 -8.01 29.20
C ASN A 254 -10.34 -7.74 28.77
N PHE A 255 -10.55 -6.66 28.02
CA PHE A 255 -11.88 -6.25 27.57
C PHE A 255 -12.01 -6.45 26.07
N PHE A 256 -13.03 -7.20 25.66
CA PHE A 256 -13.37 -7.38 24.26
C PHE A 256 -14.24 -6.24 23.77
N VAL A 257 -13.65 -5.35 22.97
CA VAL A 257 -14.38 -4.28 22.28
C VAL A 257 -14.90 -4.82 20.95
N ARG A 258 -16.22 -4.75 20.76
CA ARG A 258 -16.90 -5.21 19.56
C ARG A 258 -17.48 -4.04 18.79
N LEU A 259 -17.04 -3.87 17.55
CA LEU A 259 -17.73 -3.03 16.57
C LEU A 259 -18.78 -3.88 15.84
N THR A 260 -20.00 -3.36 15.75
CA THR A 260 -21.07 -3.91 14.91
C THR A 260 -21.56 -2.83 13.96
N LEU A 261 -21.58 -3.14 12.67
CA LEU A 261 -22.04 -2.24 11.61
C LEU A 261 -23.31 -2.75 10.99
N THR A 262 -24.28 -1.87 10.71
CA THR A 262 -25.41 -2.19 9.83
C THR A 262 -25.28 -1.45 8.51
N LEU A 263 -25.75 -2.08 7.44
CA LEU A 263 -25.66 -1.57 6.09
C LEU A 263 -26.85 -2.06 5.24
N PRO A 264 -27.33 -1.27 4.27
CA PRO A 264 -28.36 -1.73 3.34
C PRO A 264 -27.78 -2.80 2.41
N THR A 265 -28.59 -3.81 2.11
CA THR A 265 -28.27 -4.92 1.20
C THR A 265 -29.47 -5.20 0.31
N VAL A 266 -29.27 -5.96 -0.77
CA VAL A 266 -30.38 -6.40 -1.64
C VAL A 266 -31.44 -7.24 -0.93
N SER A 267 -31.09 -7.82 0.22
CA SER A 267 -31.99 -8.63 1.07
C SER A 267 -32.55 -7.87 2.28
N GLY A 268 -32.30 -6.56 2.41
CA GLY A 268 -32.70 -5.77 3.58
C GLY A 268 -31.50 -5.17 4.31
N VAL A 269 -31.35 -5.41 5.61
CA VAL A 269 -30.22 -4.89 6.41
C VAL A 269 -29.21 -6.02 6.67
N GLY A 270 -27.96 -5.80 6.29
CA GLY A 270 -26.83 -6.66 6.62
C GLY A 270 -26.13 -6.21 7.90
N THR A 271 -25.32 -7.10 8.48
CA THR A 271 -24.48 -6.78 9.65
C THR A 271 -23.05 -7.28 9.46
N LEU A 272 -22.08 -6.42 9.77
CA LEU A 272 -20.65 -6.76 9.82
C LEU A 272 -20.16 -6.56 11.27
N ALA A 273 -19.15 -7.31 11.69
CA ALA A 273 -18.60 -7.15 13.03
C ALA A 273 -17.08 -7.29 13.05
N ALA A 274 -16.42 -6.54 13.94
CA ALA A 274 -14.99 -6.61 14.18
C ALA A 274 -14.67 -6.55 15.69
N GLY A 275 -13.61 -7.24 16.08
CA GLY A 275 -13.15 -7.36 17.47
C GLY A 275 -11.82 -6.64 17.74
N TYR A 276 -11.67 -6.07 18.93
CA TYR A 276 -10.39 -5.57 19.43
C TYR A 276 -10.27 -5.78 20.95
N THR A 277 -9.24 -6.48 21.42
CA THR A 277 -9.00 -6.63 22.86
C THR A 277 -8.17 -5.48 23.41
N ILE A 278 -8.64 -4.86 24.49
CA ILE A 278 -7.84 -3.92 25.29
C ILE A 278 -7.38 -4.61 26.57
N ARG A 279 -6.06 -4.63 26.77
CA ARG A 279 -5.43 -5.06 28.01
C ARG A 279 -5.28 -3.86 28.94
N VAL A 280 -5.99 -3.86 30.06
CA VAL A 280 -5.93 -2.79 31.06
C VAL A 280 -5.17 -3.30 32.28
N THR A 281 -4.07 -2.64 32.63
CA THR A 281 -3.22 -3.00 33.76
C THR A 281 -3.21 -1.90 34.84
N PRO A 282 -2.96 -2.22 36.12
CA PRO A 282 -2.86 -1.20 37.17
C PRO A 282 -1.64 -0.27 37.00
N THR A 283 -0.61 -0.74 36.31
CA THR A 283 0.65 -0.03 36.08
C THR A 283 1.07 -0.17 34.63
N ALA A 284 1.90 0.75 34.15
CA ALA A 284 2.40 0.70 32.79
C ALA A 284 3.26 -0.54 32.57
N SER A 285 2.99 -1.28 31.50
CA SER A 285 3.83 -2.40 31.07
C SER A 285 4.92 -1.91 30.11
N ALA A 286 6.03 -2.65 30.02
CA ALA A 286 7.01 -2.39 28.98
C ALA A 286 6.37 -2.59 27.60
N ALA A 287 6.73 -1.75 26.63
CA ALA A 287 6.30 -1.95 25.25
C ALA A 287 6.88 -3.28 24.72
N VAL A 288 6.02 -4.14 24.18
CA VAL A 288 6.39 -5.41 23.56
C VAL A 288 6.07 -5.32 22.07
N LEU A 289 7.02 -5.71 21.23
CA LEU A 289 6.78 -5.84 19.79
C LEU A 289 5.75 -6.95 19.54
N LYS A 290 4.63 -6.63 18.89
CA LYS A 290 3.50 -7.56 18.75
C LYS A 290 3.82 -8.77 17.88
N HIS A 291 4.56 -8.55 16.79
CA HIS A 291 4.88 -9.55 15.77
C HIS A 291 6.38 -9.58 15.49
N PRO A 292 7.22 -10.05 16.43
CA PRO A 292 8.67 -9.80 16.40
C PRO A 292 9.45 -10.44 15.24
N GLY A 293 8.84 -11.36 14.48
CA GLY A 293 9.41 -11.96 13.27
C GLY A 293 8.82 -11.46 11.95
N VAL A 294 7.83 -10.57 11.99
CA VAL A 294 7.06 -10.14 10.81
C VAL A 294 7.04 -8.63 10.72
N PHE A 295 7.55 -8.07 9.63
CA PHE A 295 7.40 -6.65 9.34
C PHE A 295 5.99 -6.36 8.87
N THR A 296 5.27 -5.47 9.54
CA THR A 296 3.91 -5.08 9.16
C THR A 296 3.87 -3.62 8.71
N THR A 297 3.36 -3.38 7.51
CA THR A 297 3.13 -2.02 6.96
C THR A 297 1.65 -1.77 6.74
N ALA A 298 1.14 -0.61 7.17
CA ALA A 298 -0.23 -0.18 6.92
C ALA A 298 -0.29 0.79 5.73
N THR A 299 -1.07 0.47 4.70
CA THR A 299 -1.21 1.24 3.47
C THR A 299 -2.67 1.40 3.06
N PHE A 300 -2.95 2.31 2.12
CA PHE A 300 -4.27 2.48 1.51
C PHE A 300 -4.40 1.80 0.13
N GLY A 301 -3.26 1.44 -0.47
CA GLY A 301 -3.20 0.80 -1.79
C GLY A 301 -3.13 -0.72 -1.70
N GLU A 302 -3.54 -1.39 -2.77
CA GLU A 302 -3.43 -2.83 -2.94
C GLU A 302 -3.13 -3.12 -4.42
N PRO A 303 -2.26 -4.09 -4.75
CA PRO A 303 -1.95 -4.48 -6.12
C PRO A 303 -3.18 -4.82 -6.95
N ASP A 304 -3.12 -4.50 -8.24
CA ASP A 304 -4.07 -5.04 -9.22
C ASP A 304 -3.74 -6.51 -9.49
N SER A 305 -2.44 -6.83 -9.63
CA SER A 305 -1.91 -8.16 -9.97
C SER A 305 -0.52 -8.41 -9.35
N LEU A 306 -0.17 -9.67 -9.07
CA LEU A 306 1.21 -10.08 -8.78
C LEU A 306 1.97 -10.53 -10.03
N ASP A 307 1.44 -10.24 -11.21
CA ASP A 307 2.12 -10.46 -12.47
C ASP A 307 2.91 -9.21 -12.89
N PRO A 308 4.25 -9.25 -12.93
CA PRO A 308 5.06 -8.12 -13.36
C PRO A 308 4.86 -7.73 -14.84
N ALA A 309 4.18 -8.56 -15.64
CA ALA A 309 3.80 -8.22 -17.01
C ALA A 309 2.44 -7.51 -17.11
N ALA A 310 1.68 -7.42 -16.02
CA ALA A 310 0.36 -6.79 -15.97
C ALA A 310 0.30 -5.61 -14.99
N ASP A 311 1.04 -5.67 -13.87
CA ASP A 311 1.05 -4.62 -12.86
C ASP A 311 2.21 -3.62 -13.08
N ILE A 312 1.88 -2.34 -13.05
CA ILE A 312 2.79 -1.18 -13.11
C ILE A 312 2.40 -0.13 -12.05
N GLU A 313 1.33 -0.37 -11.29
CA GLU A 313 0.88 0.62 -10.33
C GLU A 313 1.69 0.55 -9.02
N THR A 314 1.61 1.64 -8.24
CA THR A 314 2.50 1.87 -7.12
C THR A 314 2.44 0.79 -6.04
N ALA A 315 1.25 0.32 -5.67
CA ALA A 315 1.09 -0.67 -4.60
C ALA A 315 1.65 -2.05 -4.99
N GLY A 316 1.49 -2.43 -6.25
CA GLY A 316 1.96 -3.68 -6.81
C GLY A 316 3.46 -3.70 -7.00
N VAL A 317 4.06 -2.62 -7.52
CA VAL A 317 5.51 -2.53 -7.69
C VAL A 317 6.26 -2.76 -6.37
N GLU A 318 5.81 -2.16 -5.27
CA GLU A 318 6.42 -2.34 -3.93
C GLU A 318 6.44 -3.82 -3.48
N ILE A 319 5.44 -4.60 -3.88
CA ILE A 319 5.33 -6.03 -3.57
C ILE A 319 6.13 -6.86 -4.55
N LEU A 320 6.01 -6.57 -5.85
CA LEU A 320 6.71 -7.27 -6.92
C LEU A 320 8.23 -7.25 -6.70
N GLN A 321 8.79 -6.14 -6.20
CA GLN A 321 10.22 -6.01 -5.90
C GLN A 321 10.71 -6.90 -4.74
N ASN A 322 9.80 -7.39 -3.89
CA ASN A 322 10.13 -8.36 -2.83
C ASN A 322 9.98 -9.82 -3.30
N VAL A 323 9.22 -10.05 -4.37
CA VAL A 323 8.84 -11.37 -4.88
C VAL A 323 9.64 -11.78 -6.11
N TYR A 324 9.92 -10.83 -7.00
CA TYR A 324 10.63 -11.03 -8.26
C TYR A 324 11.92 -10.20 -8.30
N GLU A 325 12.83 -10.60 -9.16
CA GLU A 325 14.08 -9.89 -9.39
C GLU A 325 14.35 -9.73 -10.89
N THR A 326 15.15 -8.72 -11.22
CA THR A 326 15.57 -8.36 -12.56
C THR A 326 17.03 -8.80 -12.81
N LEU A 327 17.52 -8.62 -14.04
CA LEU A 327 18.91 -8.94 -14.38
C LEU A 327 19.94 -8.01 -13.70
N VAL A 328 19.58 -6.74 -13.55
CA VAL A 328 20.39 -5.67 -12.96
C VAL A 328 19.52 -4.80 -12.06
N TRP A 329 20.11 -4.13 -11.08
CA TRP A 329 19.37 -3.37 -10.08
C TRP A 329 20.01 -2.02 -9.78
N TYR A 330 19.25 -1.10 -9.17
CA TYR A 330 19.78 0.14 -8.62
C TYR A 330 20.55 -0.13 -7.33
N GLU A 331 21.73 0.48 -7.17
CA GLU A 331 22.51 0.30 -5.94
C GLU A 331 21.71 0.79 -4.71
N PRO A 332 21.49 -0.06 -3.69
CA PRO A 332 20.74 0.36 -2.51
C PRO A 332 21.46 1.44 -1.71
N GLY A 333 20.73 2.43 -1.21
CA GLY A 333 21.26 3.42 -0.26
C GLY A 333 22.13 4.53 -0.87
N VAL A 334 22.23 4.60 -2.20
CA VAL A 334 22.90 5.72 -2.89
C VAL A 334 21.87 6.64 -3.56
N GLU A 335 22.15 7.95 -3.59
CA GLU A 335 21.30 8.94 -4.29
C GLU A 335 21.57 8.98 -5.80
N ASN A 336 22.66 8.35 -6.26
CA ASN A 336 23.00 8.30 -7.67
C ASN A 336 22.24 7.18 -8.39
N VAL A 337 21.18 7.56 -9.09
CA VAL A 337 20.30 6.66 -9.82
C VAL A 337 20.84 6.19 -11.18
N THR A 338 22.04 6.65 -11.60
CA THR A 338 22.65 6.26 -12.87
C THR A 338 23.53 5.01 -12.78
N VAL A 339 23.85 4.56 -11.56
CA VAL A 339 24.72 3.40 -11.32
C VAL A 339 23.86 2.17 -11.06
N LEU A 340 24.03 1.17 -11.92
CA LEU A 340 23.39 -0.13 -11.77
C LEU A 340 24.41 -1.16 -11.30
N VAL A 341 23.92 -2.17 -10.58
CA VAL A 341 24.69 -3.31 -10.10
C VAL A 341 24.11 -4.63 -10.59
N PRO A 342 24.93 -5.70 -10.64
CA PRO A 342 24.45 -7.01 -11.05
C PRO A 342 23.41 -7.56 -10.07
N ARG A 343 22.37 -8.19 -10.60
CA ARG A 343 21.37 -8.91 -9.80
C ARG A 343 21.28 -10.36 -10.26
N LEU A 344 20.30 -10.75 -11.07
CA LEU A 344 20.25 -12.11 -11.65
C LEU A 344 21.30 -12.35 -12.75
N ALA A 345 21.94 -11.29 -13.24
CA ALA A 345 23.15 -11.39 -14.06
C ALA A 345 24.42 -11.39 -13.19
N MET A 346 25.48 -12.02 -13.70
CA MET A 346 26.80 -12.04 -13.07
C MET A 346 27.50 -10.67 -13.10
N GLU A 347 27.22 -9.86 -14.11
CA GLU A 347 27.77 -8.52 -14.31
C GLU A 347 26.78 -7.61 -15.04
N VAL A 348 26.95 -6.28 -14.89
CA VAL A 348 26.21 -5.30 -15.69
C VAL A 348 26.87 -5.22 -17.09
N PRO A 349 26.12 -5.33 -18.20
CA PRO A 349 26.70 -5.18 -19.53
C PRO A 349 27.27 -3.78 -19.74
N THR A 350 28.46 -3.71 -20.35
CA THR A 350 29.09 -2.45 -20.76
C THR A 350 29.76 -2.62 -22.13
N ALA A 351 30.15 -1.51 -22.77
CA ALA A 351 31.01 -1.60 -23.96
C ALA A 351 32.39 -2.18 -23.61
N ALA A 352 32.89 -1.94 -22.38
CA ALA A 352 34.23 -2.33 -21.95
C ALA A 352 34.38 -3.85 -21.72
N ASN A 353 33.34 -4.52 -21.19
CA ASN A 353 33.31 -5.97 -21.04
C ASN A 353 32.70 -6.70 -22.26
N GLY A 354 32.39 -5.98 -23.34
CA GLY A 354 31.78 -6.54 -24.55
C GLY A 354 30.31 -6.94 -24.40
N GLY A 355 29.68 -6.62 -23.25
CA GLY A 355 28.26 -6.87 -23.01
C GLY A 355 27.34 -5.97 -23.83
N ILE A 356 27.81 -4.82 -24.31
CA ILE A 356 27.06 -3.91 -25.20
C ILE A 356 27.79 -3.77 -26.54
N SER A 357 27.09 -4.00 -27.65
CA SER A 357 27.66 -3.78 -28.98
C SER A 357 27.96 -2.30 -29.27
N PRO A 358 28.94 -1.97 -30.13
CA PRO A 358 29.32 -0.57 -30.41
C PRO A 358 28.19 0.34 -30.94
N ASP A 359 27.18 -0.24 -31.58
CA ASP A 359 25.99 0.46 -32.06
C ASP A 359 24.90 0.64 -30.98
N GLY A 360 25.12 0.12 -29.76
CA GLY A 360 24.18 0.21 -28.64
C GLY A 360 22.90 -0.61 -28.81
N LYS A 361 22.88 -1.59 -29.73
CA LYS A 361 21.67 -2.37 -30.05
C LYS A 361 21.64 -3.78 -29.49
N ASN A 362 22.77 -4.36 -29.08
CA ASN A 362 22.80 -5.71 -28.53
C ASN A 362 23.36 -5.69 -27.12
N TYR A 363 22.62 -6.28 -26.19
CA TYR A 363 22.98 -6.42 -24.78
C TYR A 363 23.09 -7.91 -24.45
N THR A 364 24.26 -8.36 -24.03
CA THR A 364 24.51 -9.76 -23.65
C THR A 364 24.71 -9.85 -22.14
N PHE A 365 23.90 -10.69 -21.49
CA PHE A 365 23.95 -10.96 -20.06
C PHE A 365 24.40 -12.40 -19.83
N THR A 366 25.28 -12.59 -18.86
CA THR A 366 25.62 -13.91 -18.31
C THR A 366 24.78 -14.14 -17.05
N ILE A 367 23.95 -15.18 -17.06
CA ILE A 367 22.96 -15.46 -16.01
C ILE A 367 23.60 -16.25 -14.86
N ARG A 368 23.21 -15.93 -13.62
CA ARG A 368 23.67 -16.63 -12.43
C ARG A 368 23.22 -18.10 -12.41
N PRO A 369 24.12 -19.05 -12.09
CA PRO A 369 23.77 -20.47 -12.02
C PRO A 369 23.23 -20.92 -10.64
N ASP A 370 23.34 -20.09 -9.60
CA ASP A 370 23.05 -20.41 -8.20
C ASP A 370 21.67 -19.93 -7.72
N VAL A 371 20.89 -19.30 -8.60
CA VAL A 371 19.58 -18.75 -8.26
C VAL A 371 18.50 -19.83 -8.31
N LYS A 372 17.63 -19.85 -7.30
CA LYS A 372 16.43 -20.68 -7.27
C LYS A 372 15.17 -19.83 -7.29
N PHE A 373 14.18 -20.30 -8.02
CA PHE A 373 12.80 -19.84 -7.87
C PHE A 373 12.20 -20.33 -6.55
N HIS A 374 11.10 -19.72 -6.12
CA HIS A 374 10.36 -20.14 -4.94
C HIS A 374 9.82 -21.58 -5.01
N SER A 375 9.71 -22.14 -6.22
CA SER A 375 9.41 -23.57 -6.47
C SER A 375 10.57 -24.51 -6.12
N GLY A 376 11.79 -23.99 -5.97
CA GLY A 376 13.04 -24.73 -5.79
C GLY A 376 13.78 -25.03 -7.10
N ASN A 377 13.16 -24.78 -8.26
CA ASN A 377 13.80 -24.94 -9.56
C ASN A 377 14.92 -23.90 -9.75
N VAL A 378 15.99 -24.29 -10.45
CA VAL A 378 17.13 -23.42 -10.72
C VAL A 378 16.81 -22.50 -11.90
N LEU A 379 17.13 -21.21 -11.77
CA LEU A 379 17.01 -20.24 -12.83
C LEU A 379 17.89 -20.63 -14.04
N SER A 380 17.32 -20.52 -15.24
CA SER A 380 18.05 -20.74 -16.49
C SER A 380 17.91 -19.55 -17.44
N SER A 381 18.76 -19.52 -18.48
CA SER A 381 18.61 -18.59 -19.60
C SER A 381 17.24 -18.68 -20.28
N ASP A 382 16.59 -19.85 -20.23
CA ASP A 382 15.32 -20.09 -20.90
C ASP A 382 14.17 -19.36 -20.18
N ASP A 383 14.27 -19.17 -18.87
CA ASP A 383 13.34 -18.38 -18.07
C ASP A 383 13.47 -16.89 -18.38
N VAL A 384 14.71 -16.40 -18.54
CA VAL A 384 14.96 -15.00 -18.92
C VAL A 384 14.43 -14.70 -20.32
N VAL A 385 14.75 -15.56 -21.29
CA VAL A 385 14.25 -15.46 -22.67
C VAL A 385 12.72 -15.48 -22.68
N TYR A 386 12.11 -16.39 -21.92
CA TYR A 386 10.66 -16.48 -21.80
C TYR A 386 10.06 -15.21 -21.19
N SER A 387 10.57 -14.74 -20.06
CA SER A 387 10.01 -13.61 -19.29
C SER A 387 9.93 -12.33 -20.13
N LEU A 388 11.02 -11.97 -20.81
CA LEU A 388 11.06 -10.74 -21.60
C LEU A 388 10.20 -10.83 -22.86
N ARG A 389 10.17 -12.00 -23.52
CA ARG A 389 9.29 -12.22 -24.68
C ARG A 389 7.81 -12.24 -24.27
N ARG A 390 7.51 -12.77 -23.08
CA ARG A 390 6.17 -12.88 -22.51
C ARG A 390 5.54 -11.50 -22.28
N VAL A 391 6.28 -10.54 -21.73
CA VAL A 391 5.79 -9.15 -21.54
C VAL A 391 5.33 -8.54 -22.87
N LEU A 392 6.11 -8.72 -23.94
CA LEU A 392 5.76 -8.26 -25.30
C LEU A 392 4.54 -8.98 -25.87
N ALA A 393 4.32 -10.24 -25.50
CA ALA A 393 3.22 -11.06 -25.99
C ALA A 393 1.90 -10.83 -25.25
N MET A 394 1.97 -10.63 -23.93
CA MET A 394 0.81 -10.30 -23.12
C MET A 394 0.24 -8.94 -23.51
N HIS A 395 1.11 -7.95 -23.74
CA HIS A 395 0.75 -6.60 -24.14
C HIS A 395 -0.51 -6.09 -23.40
N ASP A 396 -0.47 -6.15 -22.06
CA ASP A 396 -1.58 -5.62 -21.28
C ASP A 396 -1.66 -4.11 -21.56
N PRO A 397 -2.77 -3.59 -22.12
CA PRO A 397 -2.90 -2.16 -22.43
C PRO A 397 -2.84 -1.27 -21.19
N ASN A 398 -2.98 -1.84 -19.98
CA ASN A 398 -2.87 -1.16 -18.71
C ASN A 398 -1.57 -1.49 -17.95
N GLY A 399 -0.77 -2.43 -18.46
CA GLY A 399 0.47 -2.88 -17.83
C GLY A 399 1.74 -2.24 -18.42
N PRO A 400 2.93 -2.75 -18.05
CA PRO A 400 4.21 -2.12 -18.39
C PRO A 400 4.78 -2.49 -19.77
N SER A 401 4.08 -3.25 -20.59
CA SER A 401 4.62 -3.77 -21.86
C SER A 401 5.14 -2.69 -22.80
N TRP A 402 4.54 -1.49 -22.76
CA TRP A 402 4.96 -0.35 -23.59
C TRP A 402 6.44 0.03 -23.40
N ILE A 403 7.00 -0.19 -22.20
CA ILE A 403 8.40 0.12 -21.87
C ILE A 403 9.37 -0.74 -22.71
N LEU A 404 9.04 -2.02 -22.90
CA LEU A 404 9.85 -2.93 -23.72
C LEU A 404 9.46 -2.88 -25.20
N GLU A 405 8.18 -2.70 -25.52
CA GLU A 405 7.74 -2.64 -26.91
C GLU A 405 8.39 -1.50 -27.69
N GLN A 406 8.56 -0.33 -27.07
CA GLN A 406 9.17 0.81 -27.74
C GLN A 406 10.62 0.59 -28.15
N THR A 407 11.33 -0.33 -27.48
CA THR A 407 12.75 -0.60 -27.71
C THR A 407 12.96 -1.89 -28.47
N LEU A 408 12.16 -2.94 -28.22
CA LEU A 408 12.37 -4.28 -28.77
C LEU A 408 11.61 -4.53 -30.07
N THR A 409 10.34 -4.13 -30.14
CA THR A 409 9.46 -4.42 -31.29
C THR A 409 9.03 -3.18 -32.05
N ASN A 410 9.29 -2.00 -31.48
CA ASN A 410 8.77 -0.73 -31.95
C ASN A 410 7.23 -0.75 -32.10
N TYR A 411 6.56 -1.22 -31.04
CA TYR A 411 5.10 -1.29 -30.91
C TYR A 411 4.38 -2.15 -31.96
N VAL A 412 4.86 -3.38 -32.20
CA VAL A 412 4.20 -4.31 -33.14
C VAL A 412 2.73 -4.58 -32.76
N SER A 413 2.40 -4.56 -31.47
CA SER A 413 1.02 -4.67 -30.94
C SER A 413 0.03 -3.65 -31.54
N LYS A 414 0.48 -2.42 -31.82
CA LYS A 414 -0.36 -1.34 -32.39
C LYS A 414 -0.88 -1.67 -33.79
N TYR A 415 -0.39 -2.72 -34.41
CA TYR A 415 -0.83 -3.18 -35.73
C TYR A 415 -1.72 -4.42 -35.65
N LEU A 416 -2.15 -4.80 -34.44
CA LEU A 416 -3.11 -5.89 -34.16
C LEU A 416 -4.39 -5.42 -33.45
N GLY A 417 -4.42 -4.20 -32.91
CA GLY A 417 -5.58 -3.62 -32.22
C GLY A 417 -6.47 -2.79 -33.15
N PRO A 418 -5.97 -1.66 -33.71
CA PRO A 418 -6.67 -0.89 -34.74
C PRO A 418 -6.72 -1.62 -36.10
N CYS A 419 -6.18 -2.83 -36.16
CA CYS A 419 -6.24 -3.75 -37.28
C CYS A 419 -6.72 -5.11 -36.75
N GLY A 420 -7.44 -5.91 -37.53
CA GLY A 420 -8.00 -7.20 -37.12
C GLY A 420 -9.53 -7.23 -37.25
N PRO A 421 -10.17 -8.39 -37.00
CA PRO A 421 -11.61 -8.58 -37.20
C PRO A 421 -12.48 -7.61 -36.39
N ALA A 422 -12.05 -7.25 -35.18
CA ALA A 422 -12.78 -6.33 -34.29
C ALA A 422 -12.74 -4.86 -34.77
N ALA A 423 -11.67 -4.45 -35.46
CA ALA A 423 -11.50 -3.10 -36.01
C ALA A 423 -11.92 -2.99 -37.49
N ASN A 424 -12.38 -4.08 -38.10
CA ASN A 424 -12.71 -4.21 -39.52
C ASN A 424 -11.64 -3.62 -40.47
N ARG A 425 -10.36 -3.76 -40.11
CA ARG A 425 -9.21 -3.22 -40.86
C ARG A 425 -8.12 -4.27 -40.94
N THR A 426 -7.73 -4.71 -42.13
CA THR A 426 -6.58 -5.63 -42.25
C THR A 426 -5.31 -4.81 -42.40
N CYS A 427 -4.31 -5.05 -41.55
CA CYS A 427 -2.98 -4.45 -41.70
C CYS A 427 -2.01 -5.49 -42.25
N SER A 428 -1.12 -5.03 -43.10
CA SER A 428 -0.11 -5.82 -43.80
C SER A 428 1.23 -5.78 -43.08
N LEU A 429 2.16 -6.66 -43.49
CA LEU A 429 3.55 -6.59 -43.04
C LEU A 429 4.18 -5.23 -43.40
N ALA A 430 3.78 -4.65 -44.54
CA ALA A 430 4.24 -3.33 -44.97
C ALA A 430 3.74 -2.21 -44.04
N ASP A 431 2.49 -2.26 -43.58
CA ASP A 431 1.94 -1.24 -42.67
C ASP A 431 2.75 -1.12 -41.39
N TYR A 432 3.16 -2.25 -40.81
CA TYR A 432 4.07 -2.26 -39.66
C TYR A 432 5.46 -1.78 -40.05
N ALA A 433 6.07 -2.39 -41.07
CA ALA A 433 7.47 -2.16 -41.37
C ALA A 433 7.77 -0.73 -41.85
N ASP A 434 6.89 -0.16 -42.66
CA ASP A 434 7.09 1.16 -43.27
C ASP A 434 6.68 2.30 -42.32
N THR A 435 5.85 2.01 -41.30
CA THR A 435 5.42 3.00 -40.30
C THR A 435 6.26 2.96 -39.03
N ALA A 436 6.64 1.76 -38.56
CA ALA A 436 7.44 1.62 -37.36
C ALA A 436 8.88 2.08 -37.60
N PHE A 437 9.47 1.75 -38.74
CA PHE A 437 10.88 2.02 -39.00
C PHE A 437 11.05 3.18 -40.00
N PRO A 438 12.09 4.02 -39.84
CA PRO A 438 12.31 5.18 -40.74
C PRO A 438 12.62 4.77 -42.18
N SER A 439 13.07 3.53 -42.38
CA SER A 439 13.17 2.90 -43.70
C SER A 439 13.19 1.39 -43.55
N ARG A 440 12.91 0.66 -44.64
CA ARG A 440 13.08 -0.79 -44.64
C ARG A 440 14.51 -1.21 -44.36
N ALA A 441 15.53 -0.42 -44.68
CA ALA A 441 16.94 -0.73 -44.36
C ALA A 441 17.23 -0.62 -42.86
N ALA A 442 16.49 0.23 -42.14
CA ALA A 442 16.63 0.40 -40.70
C ALA A 442 15.99 -0.73 -39.86
N ILE A 443 15.21 -1.62 -40.48
CA ILE A 443 14.62 -2.78 -39.79
C ILE A 443 15.74 -3.69 -39.29
N PRO A 444 15.76 -4.01 -37.97
CA PRO A 444 16.72 -4.93 -37.37
C PRO A 444 16.74 -6.28 -38.08
N THR A 445 17.91 -6.89 -38.21
CA THR A 445 18.10 -8.14 -38.95
C THR A 445 17.21 -9.27 -38.43
N ASN A 446 17.07 -9.40 -37.10
CA ASN A 446 16.21 -10.38 -36.45
C ASN A 446 14.71 -10.19 -36.82
N ILE A 447 14.21 -8.95 -36.79
CA ILE A 447 12.82 -8.65 -37.17
C ILE A 447 12.62 -8.84 -38.68
N ARG A 448 13.56 -8.37 -39.50
CA ARG A 448 13.51 -8.52 -40.96
C ARG A 448 13.40 -9.98 -41.37
N ALA A 449 14.20 -10.87 -40.77
CA ALA A 449 14.17 -12.29 -41.07
C ALA A 449 12.77 -12.89 -40.82
N VAL A 450 12.10 -12.49 -39.72
CA VAL A 450 10.72 -12.91 -39.44
C VAL A 450 9.75 -12.40 -40.51
N LEU A 451 9.84 -11.11 -40.87
CA LEU A 451 8.95 -10.51 -41.87
C LEU A 451 9.15 -11.12 -43.26
N GLU A 452 10.38 -11.40 -43.67
CA GLU A 452 10.70 -12.05 -44.94
C GLU A 452 10.20 -13.50 -44.98
N SER A 453 10.38 -14.24 -43.88
CA SER A 453 9.83 -15.59 -43.72
C SER A 453 8.30 -15.59 -43.78
N ALA A 454 7.64 -14.64 -43.11
CA ALA A 454 6.19 -14.50 -43.13
C ALA A 454 5.67 -14.06 -44.51
N ALA A 455 6.47 -13.30 -45.27
CA ALA A 455 6.11 -12.87 -46.61
C ALA A 455 6.04 -14.03 -47.61
N GLN A 456 6.86 -15.08 -47.41
CA GLN A 456 6.96 -16.26 -48.28
C GLN A 456 7.18 -15.88 -49.76
N GLY A 457 8.07 -14.92 -50.01
CA GLY A 457 8.37 -14.41 -51.36
C GLY A 457 7.30 -13.51 -51.99
N ALA A 458 6.14 -13.32 -51.34
CA ALA A 458 5.16 -12.32 -51.76
C ALA A 458 5.63 -10.91 -51.36
N ASN A 459 5.07 -9.88 -52.01
CA ASN A 459 5.27 -8.51 -51.53
C ASN A 459 4.64 -8.34 -50.13
N TRP A 460 5.23 -7.47 -49.30
CA TRP A 460 4.82 -7.32 -47.89
C TRP A 460 3.41 -6.76 -47.73
N SER A 461 2.93 -5.98 -48.70
CA SER A 461 1.58 -5.40 -48.70
C SER A 461 0.49 -6.46 -48.95
N ALA A 462 0.81 -7.58 -49.60
CA ALA A 462 -0.13 -8.67 -49.86
C ALA A 462 -0.29 -9.65 -48.69
N ARG A 463 0.50 -9.51 -47.62
CA ARG A 463 0.49 -10.44 -46.48
C ARG A 463 0.01 -9.73 -45.22
N PRO A 464 -1.00 -10.27 -44.51
CA PRO A 464 -1.49 -9.65 -43.28
C PRO A 464 -0.48 -9.82 -42.15
N LEU A 465 -0.31 -8.79 -41.33
CA LEU A 465 0.30 -8.91 -40.01
C LEU A 465 -0.75 -9.51 -39.06
N ASN A 466 -0.54 -10.77 -38.67
CA ASN A 466 -1.42 -11.47 -37.74
C ASN A 466 -0.70 -11.76 -36.41
N ARG A 467 -1.46 -12.27 -35.43
CA ARG A 467 -0.94 -12.61 -34.09
C ARG A 467 0.27 -13.54 -34.12
N SER A 468 0.29 -14.52 -35.03
CA SER A 468 1.43 -15.45 -35.16
C SER A 468 2.70 -14.75 -35.63
N VAL A 469 2.60 -13.85 -36.61
CA VAL A 469 3.76 -13.06 -37.06
C VAL A 469 4.24 -12.10 -35.98
N ALA A 470 3.34 -11.42 -35.27
CA ALA A 470 3.71 -10.53 -34.17
C ALA A 470 4.38 -11.28 -33.00
N TRP A 471 3.91 -12.50 -32.71
CA TRP A 471 4.56 -13.39 -31.76
C TRP A 471 5.98 -13.74 -32.22
N ALA A 472 6.16 -14.09 -33.50
CA ALA A 472 7.47 -14.39 -34.05
C ALA A 472 8.42 -13.18 -34.00
N VAL A 473 7.91 -11.96 -34.23
CA VAL A 473 8.68 -10.72 -34.05
C VAL A 473 9.14 -10.60 -32.59
N SER A 474 8.23 -10.74 -31.62
CA SER A 474 8.55 -10.68 -30.19
C SER A 474 9.58 -11.74 -29.80
N ASN A 475 9.43 -12.99 -30.27
CA ASN A 475 10.39 -14.07 -30.06
C ASN A 475 11.78 -13.75 -30.64
N SER A 476 11.88 -12.98 -31.73
CA SER A 476 13.18 -12.65 -32.32
C SER A 476 13.98 -11.61 -31.52
N THR A 477 13.40 -10.97 -30.51
CA THR A 477 14.04 -9.84 -29.80
C THR A 477 14.98 -10.26 -28.68
N VAL A 478 14.83 -11.47 -28.15
CA VAL A 478 15.65 -12.00 -27.06
C VAL A 478 16.04 -13.41 -27.42
N GLU A 479 17.31 -13.78 -27.40
CA GLU A 479 17.77 -15.13 -27.74
C GLU A 479 18.80 -15.66 -26.74
N LYS A 480 18.92 -16.99 -26.69
CA LYS A 480 19.99 -17.66 -25.97
C LYS A 480 21.21 -17.77 -26.90
N VAL A 481 22.36 -17.27 -26.46
CA VAL A 481 23.61 -17.25 -27.27
C VAL A 481 24.71 -18.13 -26.69
N GLY A 482 24.44 -18.80 -25.58
CA GLY A 482 25.31 -19.75 -24.90
C GLY A 482 24.50 -20.61 -23.93
N THR A 483 25.13 -21.39 -23.07
CA THR A 483 24.41 -22.21 -22.06
C THR A 483 23.70 -21.37 -21.00
N ASP A 484 24.31 -20.23 -20.66
CA ASP A 484 23.98 -19.30 -19.58
C ASP A 484 23.96 -17.84 -20.06
N GLN A 485 24.08 -17.60 -21.37
CA GLN A 485 24.08 -16.27 -21.94
C GLN A 485 22.79 -15.96 -22.71
N VAL A 486 22.25 -14.78 -22.45
CA VAL A 486 21.08 -14.22 -23.13
C VAL A 486 21.48 -12.94 -23.84
N ARG A 487 21.07 -12.80 -25.09
CA ARG A 487 21.22 -11.58 -25.88
C ARG A 487 19.87 -10.94 -26.12
N ILE A 488 19.79 -9.64 -25.89
CA ILE A 488 18.63 -8.80 -26.19
C ILE A 488 18.96 -7.87 -27.34
N HIS A 489 18.10 -7.85 -28.36
CA HIS A 489 18.22 -7.06 -29.57
C HIS A 489 17.26 -5.87 -29.53
N LEU A 490 17.81 -4.66 -29.45
CA LEU A 490 17.06 -3.42 -29.56
C LEU A 490 16.85 -3.05 -31.02
N SER A 491 15.68 -2.50 -31.30
CA SER A 491 15.31 -1.96 -32.60
C SER A 491 16.11 -0.71 -32.98
N ARG A 492 16.59 0.03 -31.98
CA ARG A 492 17.38 1.25 -32.08
C ARG A 492 18.31 1.38 -30.88
N PRO A 493 19.38 2.20 -30.95
CA PRO A 493 20.16 2.52 -29.76
C PRO A 493 19.25 3.20 -28.73
N TYR A 494 19.37 2.82 -27.47
CA TYR A 494 18.54 3.36 -26.39
C TYR A 494 19.33 3.32 -25.07
N PRO A 495 19.96 4.44 -24.65
CA PRO A 495 20.81 4.49 -23.46
C PRO A 495 20.11 4.10 -22.15
N ALA A 496 18.80 4.32 -22.07
CA ALA A 496 18.01 4.03 -20.87
C ALA A 496 17.61 2.55 -20.74
N PHE A 497 18.06 1.66 -21.64
CA PHE A 497 17.63 0.27 -21.67
C PHE A 497 17.96 -0.49 -20.39
N LEU A 498 19.15 -0.30 -19.83
CA LEU A 498 19.53 -1.00 -18.59
C LEU A 498 18.73 -0.50 -17.39
N GLN A 499 18.42 0.80 -17.33
CA GLN A 499 17.59 1.41 -16.30
C GLN A 499 16.15 0.90 -16.40
N SER A 500 15.62 0.74 -17.61
CA SER A 500 14.25 0.25 -17.81
C SER A 500 14.07 -1.22 -17.42
N ILE A 501 15.02 -2.09 -17.74
CA ILE A 501 14.95 -3.50 -17.30
C ILE A 501 15.37 -3.71 -15.83
N ALA A 502 15.90 -2.67 -15.16
CA ALA A 502 16.09 -2.67 -13.72
C ALA A 502 14.78 -2.43 -12.94
N PHE A 503 13.69 -2.08 -13.64
CA PHE A 503 12.36 -1.98 -13.08
C PHE A 503 11.58 -3.31 -13.18
N THR A 504 10.41 -3.41 -12.54
CA THR A 504 9.61 -4.64 -12.47
C THR A 504 9.23 -5.21 -13.84
N VAL A 505 9.18 -4.40 -14.90
CA VAL A 505 8.99 -4.88 -16.28
C VAL A 505 10.08 -5.85 -16.75
N GLY A 506 11.29 -5.75 -16.19
CA GLY A 506 12.41 -6.65 -16.44
C GLY A 506 12.46 -7.87 -15.50
N SER A 507 11.42 -8.09 -14.69
CA SER A 507 11.36 -9.20 -13.72
C SER A 507 11.42 -10.55 -14.43
N ILE A 508 12.16 -11.48 -13.83
CA ILE A 508 12.26 -12.84 -14.34
C ILE A 508 11.24 -13.73 -13.63
N VAL A 509 10.42 -14.40 -14.43
CA VAL A 509 9.35 -15.30 -14.04
C VAL A 509 9.72 -16.72 -14.45
N GLU A 510 9.48 -17.68 -13.55
CA GLU A 510 9.73 -19.09 -13.86
C GLU A 510 8.85 -19.58 -15.02
N LYS A 511 9.47 -20.04 -16.10
CA LYS A 511 8.75 -20.51 -17.28
C LYS A 511 7.87 -21.71 -17.00
N ALA A 512 8.39 -22.70 -16.27
CA ALA A 512 7.64 -23.90 -15.90
C ALA A 512 6.41 -23.59 -15.03
N CYS A 513 6.47 -22.47 -14.30
CA CYS A 513 5.41 -22.01 -13.43
C CYS A 513 4.33 -21.25 -14.21
N ALA A 514 4.71 -20.25 -15.02
CA ALA A 514 3.74 -19.33 -15.62
C ALA A 514 3.20 -19.77 -17.00
N ALA A 515 4.00 -20.46 -17.82
CA ALA A 515 3.70 -20.64 -19.25
C ALA A 515 2.42 -21.44 -19.55
N THR A 516 1.94 -22.23 -18.59
CA THR A 516 0.71 -23.02 -18.73
C THR A 516 -0.55 -22.16 -18.86
N TRP A 517 -0.51 -20.92 -18.37
CA TRP A 517 -1.69 -20.04 -18.28
C TRP A 517 -1.55 -18.73 -19.06
N ASP A 518 -0.43 -18.53 -19.76
CA ASP A 518 -0.27 -17.35 -20.60
C ASP A 518 -0.99 -17.51 -21.94
N ASP A 519 -1.64 -16.45 -22.39
CA ASP A 519 -2.16 -16.30 -23.75
C ASP A 519 -1.86 -14.89 -24.26
N TRP A 520 -1.80 -14.72 -25.58
CA TRP A 520 -1.58 -13.43 -26.20
C TRP A 520 -2.73 -12.46 -25.88
N GLY A 521 -2.39 -11.28 -25.37
CA GLY A 521 -3.39 -10.27 -25.05
C GLY A 521 -4.23 -10.59 -23.81
N ALA A 522 -3.82 -11.57 -22.99
CA ALA A 522 -4.55 -11.97 -21.79
C ALA A 522 -3.63 -11.99 -20.56
N ARG A 523 -4.18 -11.58 -19.42
CA ARG A 523 -3.53 -11.70 -18.11
C ARG A 523 -3.42 -13.16 -17.67
N ASN A 524 -2.39 -13.47 -16.91
CA ASN A 524 -2.24 -14.79 -16.29
C ASN A 524 -3.05 -14.84 -14.97
N PRO A 525 -4.19 -15.54 -14.93
CA PRO A 525 -5.09 -15.50 -13.77
C PRO A 525 -4.50 -16.16 -12.52
N MET A 526 -3.42 -16.93 -12.65
CA MET A 526 -2.71 -17.50 -11.51
C MET A 526 -1.77 -16.50 -10.85
N LEU A 527 -1.10 -15.68 -11.66
CA LEU A 527 -0.23 -14.62 -11.16
C LEU A 527 -0.99 -13.39 -10.69
N ASP A 528 -2.28 -13.26 -11.01
CA ASP A 528 -3.07 -12.15 -10.50
C ASP A 528 -3.10 -12.09 -8.98
N ARG A 529 -3.56 -13.16 -8.30
CA ARG A 529 -3.70 -13.16 -6.82
C ARG A 529 -3.42 -14.49 -6.12
N ARG A 530 -3.08 -15.55 -6.87
CA ARG A 530 -3.14 -16.93 -6.35
C ARG A 530 -1.77 -17.49 -6.01
N ARG A 531 -0.74 -17.09 -6.74
CA ARG A 531 0.63 -17.58 -6.56
C ARG A 531 1.62 -16.58 -7.14
N ASP A 532 2.86 -16.70 -6.70
CA ASP A 532 4.00 -16.13 -7.38
C ASP A 532 4.81 -17.20 -8.14
N CYS A 533 5.75 -16.74 -8.97
CA CYS A 533 6.70 -17.54 -9.72
C CYS A 533 8.09 -16.87 -9.73
N GLY A 534 8.47 -16.23 -8.61
CA GLY A 534 9.66 -15.37 -8.51
C GLY A 534 10.88 -16.00 -7.84
N THR A 535 11.95 -15.21 -7.73
CA THR A 535 13.25 -15.59 -7.11
C THR A 535 13.60 -14.77 -5.88
N GLY A 536 12.74 -13.83 -5.49
CA GLY A 536 13.03 -12.82 -4.48
C GLY A 536 13.23 -13.38 -3.05
N PRO A 537 13.54 -12.50 -2.10
CA PRO A 537 13.71 -12.89 -0.69
C PRO A 537 12.41 -13.33 -0.01
N TYR A 538 11.24 -12.96 -0.55
CA TYR A 538 9.95 -13.31 0.02
C TYR A 538 8.99 -13.88 -1.04
N ARG A 539 8.15 -14.84 -0.63
CA ARG A 539 7.13 -15.48 -1.48
C ARG A 539 5.73 -15.22 -0.94
N LEU A 540 4.74 -15.17 -1.83
CA LEU A 540 3.34 -15.00 -1.48
C LEU A 540 2.84 -16.25 -0.73
N THR A 541 2.24 -16.04 0.45
CA THR A 541 1.61 -17.12 1.23
C THR A 541 0.12 -16.88 1.48
N GLY A 542 -0.33 -15.64 1.41
CA GLY A 542 -1.74 -15.33 1.56
C GLY A 542 -2.07 -13.96 0.99
N TRP A 543 -3.25 -13.86 0.39
CA TRP A 543 -3.84 -12.60 -0.04
C TRP A 543 -5.33 -12.63 0.25
N VAL A 544 -5.74 -11.79 1.19
CA VAL A 544 -7.14 -11.55 1.55
C VAL A 544 -7.50 -10.16 1.00
N PRO A 545 -8.25 -10.08 -0.12
CA PRO A 545 -8.50 -8.82 -0.81
C PRO A 545 -9.04 -7.74 0.12
N ASN A 546 -8.55 -6.53 -0.04
CA ASN A 546 -8.90 -5.38 0.78
C ASN A 546 -8.68 -5.54 2.30
N GLN A 547 -7.88 -6.52 2.75
CA GLN A 547 -7.49 -6.68 4.15
C GLN A 547 -5.98 -6.81 4.31
N ALA A 548 -5.37 -7.84 3.73
CA ALA A 548 -3.93 -8.03 3.85
C ALA A 548 -3.30 -8.92 2.77
N ILE A 549 -2.01 -8.67 2.54
CA ILE A 549 -1.11 -9.54 1.79
C ILE A 549 -0.02 -10.03 2.74
N VAL A 550 0.28 -11.33 2.69
CA VAL A 550 1.26 -11.99 3.56
C VAL A 550 2.32 -12.67 2.72
N LEU A 551 3.57 -12.24 2.93
CA LEU A 551 4.76 -12.83 2.34
C LEU A 551 5.56 -13.55 3.42
N SER A 552 6.06 -14.74 3.11
CA SER A 552 7.00 -15.49 3.98
C SER A 552 8.41 -15.42 3.40
N ARG A 553 9.43 -15.43 4.26
CA ARG A 553 10.83 -15.55 3.82
C ARG A 553 11.02 -16.79 2.96
N PHE A 554 11.78 -16.64 1.89
CA PHE A 554 12.28 -17.76 1.10
C PHE A 554 13.69 -18.14 1.58
N ASP A 555 13.80 -19.22 2.37
CA ASP A 555 15.09 -19.69 2.89
C ASP A 555 16.06 -20.18 1.80
N GLY A 556 15.56 -20.43 0.59
CA GLY A 556 16.35 -20.78 -0.59
C GLY A 556 16.90 -19.59 -1.38
N TYR A 557 16.72 -18.37 -0.88
CA TYR A 557 17.16 -17.15 -1.55
C TYR A 557 18.69 -17.13 -1.74
N TRP A 558 19.12 -16.77 -2.94
CA TRP A 558 20.52 -16.84 -3.38
C TRP A 558 21.40 -15.72 -2.78
N GLY A 559 20.79 -14.58 -2.45
CA GLY A 559 21.47 -13.44 -1.85
C GLY A 559 21.63 -13.59 -0.34
N THR A 560 21.76 -12.46 0.36
CA THR A 560 21.70 -12.47 1.84
C THR A 560 20.29 -12.83 2.29
N PRO A 561 20.09 -13.87 3.11
CA PRO A 561 18.77 -14.23 3.62
C PRO A 561 18.10 -13.05 4.33
N ALA A 562 16.80 -12.88 4.11
CA ALA A 562 16.05 -11.85 4.80
C ALA A 562 16.07 -12.07 6.32
N ALA A 563 16.26 -10.99 7.09
CA ALA A 563 16.36 -11.08 8.55
C ALA A 563 15.03 -11.45 9.21
N LEU A 564 13.91 -11.11 8.58
CA LEU A 564 12.56 -11.33 9.10
C LEU A 564 11.94 -12.56 8.45
N ASP A 565 11.07 -13.24 9.20
CA ASP A 565 10.40 -14.46 8.76
C ASP A 565 9.25 -14.16 7.79
N GLY A 566 8.73 -12.93 7.79
CA GLY A 566 7.71 -12.51 6.85
C GLY A 566 7.49 -11.00 6.78
N VAL A 567 6.68 -10.62 5.78
CA VAL A 567 6.19 -9.27 5.56
C VAL A 567 4.68 -9.32 5.45
N ARG A 568 3.99 -8.41 6.13
CA ARG A 568 2.54 -8.27 6.11
C ARG A 568 2.17 -6.86 5.69
N ILE A 569 1.30 -6.75 4.71
CA ILE A 569 0.84 -5.47 4.17
C ILE A 569 -0.64 -5.37 4.50
N GLU A 570 -0.97 -4.50 5.44
CA GLU A 570 -2.31 -4.22 5.93
C GLU A 570 -2.95 -3.10 5.12
N LYS A 571 -4.17 -3.34 4.64
CA LYS A 571 -4.93 -2.33 3.91
C LYS A 571 -5.95 -1.64 4.83
N ALA A 572 -5.84 -0.32 4.93
CA ALA A 572 -6.84 0.54 5.55
C ALA A 572 -6.90 1.86 4.78
N ASN A 573 -8.05 2.17 4.17
CA ASN A 573 -8.21 3.39 3.38
C ASN A 573 -8.22 4.66 4.25
N ASP A 574 -8.77 4.56 5.47
CA ASP A 574 -8.78 5.65 6.45
C ASP A 574 -7.38 5.90 7.04
N VAL A 575 -6.91 7.15 7.00
CA VAL A 575 -5.59 7.53 7.49
C VAL A 575 -5.46 7.46 9.01
N THR A 576 -6.54 7.77 9.74
CA THR A 576 -6.54 7.70 11.21
C THR A 576 -6.45 6.23 11.67
N ALA A 577 -7.09 5.30 10.96
CA ALA A 577 -6.94 3.88 11.23
C ALA A 577 -5.50 3.40 11.00
N ARG A 578 -4.82 3.87 9.94
CA ARG A 578 -3.39 3.55 9.71
C ARG A 578 -2.50 4.13 10.81
N GLU A 579 -2.77 5.35 11.26
CA GLU A 579 -2.10 5.94 12.42
C GLU A 579 -2.31 5.07 13.67
N PHE A 580 -3.54 4.61 13.93
CA PHE A 580 -3.84 3.79 15.11
C PHE A 580 -3.15 2.42 15.07
N LEU A 581 -3.04 1.81 13.89
CA LEU A 581 -2.26 0.59 13.71
C LEU A 581 -0.79 0.81 14.07
N LEU A 582 -0.20 1.91 13.63
CA LEU A 582 1.16 2.29 14.00
C LEU A 582 1.29 2.56 15.51
N LEU A 583 0.40 3.40 16.08
CA LEU A 583 0.48 3.82 17.48
C LEU A 583 0.29 2.70 18.49
N SER A 584 -0.52 1.71 18.14
CA SER A 584 -0.72 0.53 18.97
C SER A 584 0.37 -0.52 18.80
N GLY A 585 1.25 -0.39 17.79
CA GLY A 585 2.23 -1.41 17.41
C GLY A 585 1.64 -2.60 16.64
N ASP A 586 0.41 -2.47 16.10
CA ASP A 586 -0.16 -3.42 15.13
C ASP A 586 0.53 -3.32 13.74
N ALA A 587 1.20 -2.20 13.46
CA ALA A 587 2.06 -2.01 12.29
C ALA A 587 3.39 -1.38 12.71
N ASP A 588 4.47 -1.76 12.03
CA ASP A 588 5.82 -1.20 12.21
C ASP A 588 6.01 0.11 11.43
N THR A 589 5.26 0.29 10.35
CA THR A 589 5.23 1.53 9.56
C THR A 589 3.83 1.78 9.01
N ALA A 590 3.51 3.03 8.69
CA ALA A 590 2.25 3.40 8.08
C ALA A 590 2.41 4.50 7.03
N VAL A 591 1.62 4.43 5.95
CA VAL A 591 1.51 5.52 4.98
C VAL A 591 0.63 6.63 5.57
N ILE A 592 1.27 7.65 6.15
CA ILE A 592 0.61 8.81 6.74
C ILE A 592 0.56 9.96 5.72
N ASN A 593 -0.63 10.50 5.48
CA ASN A 593 -0.83 11.63 4.59
C ASN A 593 -0.16 12.90 5.17
N ARG A 594 0.25 13.83 4.32
CA ARG A 594 1.01 15.01 4.76
C ARG A 594 0.22 15.93 5.70
N ASP A 595 -1.09 16.03 5.54
CA ASP A 595 -2.00 16.76 6.43
C ASP A 595 -2.14 16.13 7.83
N HIS A 596 -1.80 14.84 7.96
CA HIS A 596 -1.73 14.11 9.23
C HIS A 596 -0.31 14.00 9.81
N GLN A 597 0.70 14.61 9.16
CA GLN A 597 2.08 14.50 9.65
C GLN A 597 2.23 15.02 11.09
N PHE A 598 1.45 16.02 11.47
CA PHE A 598 1.50 16.61 12.80
C PHE A 598 0.80 15.77 13.87
N ASP A 599 0.23 14.62 13.54
CA ASP A 599 -0.24 13.63 14.51
C ASP A 599 0.92 12.76 15.04
N VAL A 600 2.04 12.72 14.29
CA VAL A 600 3.22 11.89 14.57
C VAL A 600 4.53 12.67 14.62
N VAL A 601 4.56 13.92 14.13
CA VAL A 601 5.71 14.84 14.15
C VAL A 601 5.36 16.10 14.96
N ASN A 602 6.33 16.61 15.74
CA ASN A 602 6.26 17.93 16.36
C ASN A 602 6.52 19.04 15.32
N PRO A 603 6.14 20.31 15.60
CA PRO A 603 6.43 21.43 14.69
C PRO A 603 7.93 21.64 14.36
N ASP A 604 8.84 21.13 15.19
CA ASP A 604 10.29 21.18 14.98
C ASP A 604 10.85 20.02 14.12
N GLY A 605 9.99 19.12 13.65
CA GLY A 605 10.37 17.96 12.83
C GLY A 605 10.76 16.71 13.62
N THR A 606 10.78 16.75 14.96
CA THR A 606 11.06 15.56 15.78
C THR A 606 9.83 14.66 15.92
N PRO A 607 9.98 13.33 16.09
CA PRO A 607 8.85 12.45 16.34
C PRO A 607 8.11 12.82 17.64
N ARG A 608 6.77 12.78 17.63
CA ARG A 608 5.94 13.01 18.83
C ARG A 608 6.09 11.92 19.88
N TYR A 609 6.40 10.71 19.43
CA TYR A 609 6.57 9.55 20.29
C TYR A 609 8.03 9.10 20.24
N PRO A 610 8.68 8.88 21.39
CA PRO A 610 10.14 8.63 21.44
C PRO A 610 10.55 7.31 20.79
N TRP A 611 9.61 6.38 20.60
CA TRP A 611 9.82 5.09 19.94
C TRP A 611 9.52 5.13 18.43
N LEU A 612 8.96 6.23 17.91
CA LEU A 612 8.81 6.42 16.47
C LEU A 612 10.11 6.89 15.84
N ARG A 613 10.35 6.42 14.62
CA ARG A 613 11.44 6.87 13.78
C ARG A 613 10.88 7.49 12.53
N ILE A 614 11.21 8.75 12.29
CA ILE A 614 10.82 9.46 11.07
C ILE A 614 12.11 9.70 10.28
N PRO A 615 12.42 8.88 9.26
CA PRO A 615 13.56 9.12 8.41
C PRO A 615 13.43 10.51 7.78
N GLY A 616 14.52 11.29 7.81
CA GLY A 616 14.53 12.62 7.20
C GLY A 616 14.08 12.57 5.73
N SER A 617 13.46 13.65 5.25
CA SER A 617 12.93 13.72 3.89
C SER A 617 14.02 13.44 2.85
N ARG A 618 13.88 12.31 2.15
CA ARG A 618 14.74 11.96 1.00
C ARG A 618 14.20 12.63 -0.27
N PRO A 619 15.08 13.01 -1.22
CA PRO A 619 14.66 13.36 -2.57
C PRO A 619 13.73 12.27 -3.11
N SER A 620 12.62 12.68 -3.72
CA SER A 620 11.71 11.78 -4.42
C SER A 620 11.74 12.09 -5.91
N LEU A 621 11.55 11.08 -6.74
CA LEU A 621 11.41 11.23 -8.18
C LEU A 621 9.92 11.38 -8.59
N ASP A 622 9.04 11.50 -7.61
CA ASP A 622 7.60 11.60 -7.80
C ASP A 622 7.20 13.03 -8.18
N ILE A 623 6.49 13.16 -9.30
CA ILE A 623 5.92 14.42 -9.78
C ILE A 623 4.40 14.36 -9.73
N THR A 624 3.74 15.49 -9.49
CA THR A 624 2.27 15.60 -9.57
C THR A 624 1.88 16.75 -10.48
N VAL A 625 0.92 16.52 -11.38
CA VAL A 625 0.57 17.46 -12.44
C VAL A 625 -0.93 17.48 -12.71
N PHE A 626 -1.45 18.61 -13.21
CA PHE A 626 -2.71 18.58 -13.95
C PHE A 626 -2.47 18.35 -15.44
N GLY A 627 -3.20 17.43 -16.06
CA GLY A 627 -3.19 17.20 -17.51
C GLY A 627 -4.39 17.83 -18.19
N TYR A 628 -4.15 18.71 -19.18
CA TYR A 628 -5.20 19.42 -19.93
C TYR A 628 -5.73 18.58 -21.09
N ASN A 629 -6.93 18.00 -20.96
CA ASN A 629 -7.46 17.12 -22.00
C ASN A 629 -7.94 17.93 -23.21
N GLN A 630 -7.16 17.87 -24.29
CA GLN A 630 -7.33 18.65 -25.51
C GLN A 630 -8.36 18.04 -26.47
N ALA A 631 -8.83 16.83 -26.18
CA ALA A 631 -9.82 16.08 -26.95
C ALA A 631 -10.76 15.29 -26.01
N ILE A 632 -11.56 16.02 -25.23
CA ILE A 632 -12.45 15.45 -24.21
C ILE A 632 -13.48 14.53 -24.87
N ASN A 633 -13.59 13.30 -24.38
CA ASN A 633 -14.67 12.40 -24.78
C ASN A 633 -15.92 12.72 -23.94
N ALA A 634 -16.81 13.56 -24.48
CA ALA A 634 -18.01 14.03 -23.77
C ALA A 634 -18.88 12.89 -23.23
N SER A 635 -18.96 11.75 -23.93
CA SER A 635 -19.74 10.58 -23.50
C SER A 635 -19.14 9.83 -22.32
N ALA A 636 -17.88 10.06 -21.99
CA ALA A 636 -17.18 9.45 -20.86
C ALA A 636 -17.05 10.42 -19.66
N VAL A 637 -17.51 11.67 -19.79
CA VAL A 637 -17.48 12.63 -18.68
C VAL A 637 -18.55 12.24 -17.67
N PRO A 638 -18.22 12.11 -16.37
CA PRO A 638 -19.21 11.72 -15.39
C PRO A 638 -20.34 12.73 -15.15
N ASP A 639 -20.04 14.02 -15.32
CA ASP A 639 -20.99 15.12 -15.15
C ASP A 639 -21.26 15.80 -16.51
N PRO A 640 -22.39 16.50 -16.70
CA PRO A 640 -22.66 17.23 -17.94
C PRO A 640 -21.51 18.17 -18.32
N LEU A 641 -20.99 18.00 -19.55
CA LEU A 641 -19.90 18.84 -20.06
C LEU A 641 -20.47 20.12 -20.68
N GLU A 642 -20.21 21.27 -20.04
CA GLU A 642 -20.72 22.58 -20.47
C GLU A 642 -19.72 23.40 -21.31
N VAL A 643 -18.49 22.89 -21.45
CA VAL A 643 -17.48 23.44 -22.37
C VAL A 643 -17.34 22.58 -23.63
N PRO A 644 -16.88 23.14 -24.76
CA PRO A 644 -16.60 22.33 -25.94
C PRO A 644 -15.58 21.22 -25.64
N PRO A 645 -15.68 20.03 -26.27
CA PRO A 645 -14.68 18.97 -26.13
C PRO A 645 -13.23 19.38 -26.43
N THR A 646 -13.05 20.47 -27.17
CA THR A 646 -11.76 21.05 -27.56
C THR A 646 -11.35 22.25 -26.68
N PHE A 647 -12.02 22.48 -25.54
CA PHE A 647 -11.78 23.62 -24.65
C PHE A 647 -10.29 23.83 -24.35
N PHE A 648 -9.60 22.76 -23.97
CA PHE A 648 -8.17 22.82 -23.67
C PHE A 648 -7.25 22.68 -24.89
N SER A 649 -7.76 22.56 -26.11
CA SER A 649 -6.91 22.60 -27.32
C SER A 649 -6.31 24.01 -27.54
N ASN A 650 -6.97 25.06 -27.02
CA ASN A 650 -6.44 26.42 -27.04
C ASN A 650 -5.39 26.62 -25.93
N ARG A 651 -4.14 26.89 -26.34
CA ARG A 651 -3.01 27.13 -25.42
C ARG A 651 -3.25 28.30 -24.46
N HIS A 652 -4.03 29.31 -24.85
CA HIS A 652 -4.31 30.47 -24.02
C HIS A 652 -5.24 30.12 -22.85
N VAL A 653 -6.15 29.16 -23.02
CA VAL A 653 -6.92 28.58 -21.91
C VAL A 653 -5.98 27.86 -20.94
N ARG A 654 -5.06 27.03 -21.45
CA ARG A 654 -4.09 26.30 -20.62
C ARG A 654 -3.15 27.24 -19.85
N LYS A 655 -2.68 28.32 -20.48
CA LYS A 655 -1.88 29.36 -19.82
C LYS A 655 -2.70 30.10 -18.75
N ALA A 656 -3.96 30.44 -19.04
CA ALA A 656 -4.84 31.08 -18.05
C ALA A 656 -5.00 30.22 -16.79
N PHE A 657 -5.28 28.92 -16.95
CA PHE A 657 -5.37 27.97 -15.83
C PHE A 657 -4.05 27.86 -15.06
N SER A 658 -2.92 27.80 -15.78
CA SER A 658 -1.60 27.68 -15.15
C SER A 658 -1.20 28.92 -14.35
N TYR A 659 -1.60 30.13 -14.78
CA TYR A 659 -1.40 31.38 -14.03
C TYR A 659 -2.44 31.60 -12.92
N ALA A 660 -3.60 30.94 -13.00
CA ALA A 660 -4.65 31.01 -11.98
C ALA A 660 -4.38 30.08 -10.78
N PHE A 661 -3.40 29.17 -10.84
CA PHE A 661 -3.10 28.28 -9.74
C PHE A 661 -2.17 28.92 -8.71
N ASP A 662 -2.55 28.88 -7.44
CA ASP A 662 -1.75 29.37 -6.31
C ASP A 662 -0.68 28.34 -5.90
N TYR A 663 0.47 28.37 -6.57
CA TYR A 663 1.58 27.47 -6.29
C TYR A 663 2.16 27.65 -4.88
N GLU A 664 2.25 28.89 -4.39
CA GLU A 664 2.80 29.18 -3.07
C GLU A 664 1.83 28.69 -1.97
N GLY A 665 0.54 28.99 -2.11
CA GLY A 665 -0.49 28.46 -1.22
C GLY A 665 -0.55 26.93 -1.21
N PHE A 666 -0.34 26.28 -2.36
CA PHE A 666 -0.23 24.81 -2.42
C PHE A 666 1.03 24.32 -1.69
N MET A 667 2.21 24.93 -1.94
CA MET A 667 3.43 24.54 -1.24
C MET A 667 3.28 24.70 0.28
N ASP A 668 2.75 25.82 0.74
CA ASP A 668 2.71 26.17 2.16
C ASP A 668 1.60 25.43 2.93
N ASN A 669 0.40 25.33 2.36
CA ASN A 669 -0.77 24.83 3.10
C ASN A 669 -1.14 23.38 2.76
N VAL A 670 -0.69 22.86 1.60
CA VAL A 670 -1.00 21.48 1.18
C VAL A 670 0.21 20.57 1.36
N THR A 671 1.38 21.00 0.90
CA THR A 671 2.62 20.21 1.08
C THR A 671 3.34 20.54 2.38
N TYR A 672 2.95 21.59 3.09
CA TYR A 672 3.62 22.07 4.31
C TYR A 672 5.11 22.31 4.11
N LYS A 673 5.47 22.98 3.01
CA LYS A 673 6.86 23.32 2.61
C LYS A 673 7.76 22.11 2.34
N THR A 674 7.16 20.96 2.05
CA THR A 674 7.90 19.73 1.71
C THR A 674 7.82 19.36 0.22
N GLY A 675 7.18 20.18 -0.61
CA GLY A 675 7.22 20.07 -2.07
C GLY A 675 8.28 20.97 -2.72
N ILE A 676 8.60 20.68 -3.98
CA ILE A 676 9.38 21.57 -4.86
C ILE A 676 8.53 21.85 -6.09
N GLN A 677 8.25 23.12 -6.42
CA GLN A 677 7.51 23.45 -7.63
C GLN A 677 8.23 22.93 -8.88
N LEU A 678 7.48 22.31 -9.79
CA LEU A 678 8.03 21.72 -11.00
C LEU A 678 8.38 22.77 -12.06
N ARG A 679 9.48 22.52 -12.77
CA ARG A 679 9.93 23.29 -13.94
C ARG A 679 9.59 22.61 -15.27
N GLY A 680 8.98 21.43 -15.22
CA GLY A 680 8.68 20.60 -16.39
C GLY A 680 8.54 19.13 -16.03
N PRO A 681 8.60 18.23 -17.03
CA PRO A 681 8.39 16.80 -16.83
C PRO A 681 9.50 16.13 -16.03
N ILE A 682 10.76 16.51 -16.24
CA ILE A 682 11.90 15.84 -15.62
C ILE A 682 12.01 16.29 -14.15
N ALA A 683 12.06 15.33 -13.22
CA ALA A 683 12.25 15.60 -11.80
C ALA A 683 13.68 16.03 -11.48
N LYS A 684 13.85 16.86 -10.44
CA LYS A 684 15.18 17.22 -9.92
C LYS A 684 15.86 15.97 -9.36
N GLY A 685 17.09 15.71 -9.80
CA GLY A 685 17.87 14.52 -9.43
C GLY A 685 18.08 13.56 -10.60
N VAL A 686 17.32 13.73 -11.68
CA VAL A 686 17.49 13.00 -12.94
C VAL A 686 18.42 13.80 -13.87
N PRO A 687 19.32 13.15 -14.65
CA PRO A 687 20.05 13.80 -15.73
C PRO A 687 19.14 14.61 -16.66
N GLY A 688 19.62 15.60 -17.39
CA GLY A 688 18.77 16.42 -18.27
C GLY A 688 17.75 17.35 -17.58
N TYR A 689 17.66 17.37 -16.23
CA TYR A 689 16.89 18.39 -15.51
C TYR A 689 17.40 19.80 -15.83
N ASN A 690 16.50 20.73 -16.17
CA ASN A 690 16.85 22.12 -16.48
C ASN A 690 16.43 23.08 -15.36
N MET A 691 17.40 23.56 -14.58
CA MET A 691 17.13 24.53 -13.51
C MET A 691 16.77 25.94 -14.06
N SER A 692 17.13 26.24 -15.31
CA SER A 692 16.91 27.54 -15.94
C SER A 692 15.51 27.71 -16.55
N THR A 693 14.74 26.62 -16.70
CA THR A 693 13.36 26.71 -17.21
C THR A 693 12.50 27.54 -16.24
N PRO A 694 11.82 28.61 -16.69
CA PRO A 694 11.02 29.47 -15.81
C PRO A 694 9.91 28.72 -15.08
N LEU A 695 9.62 29.13 -13.83
CA LEU A 695 8.45 28.66 -13.10
C LEU A 695 7.21 29.47 -13.52
N PHE A 696 6.06 28.80 -13.61
CA PHE A 696 4.78 29.51 -13.62
C PHE A 696 4.56 30.15 -12.24
N ALA A 697 4.10 31.39 -12.22
CA ALA A 697 3.75 32.09 -10.98
C ALA A 697 2.23 32.25 -10.92
N PHE A 698 1.67 32.28 -9.71
CA PHE A 698 0.30 32.74 -9.53
C PHE A 698 0.20 34.21 -9.93
N ASN A 699 -0.63 34.51 -10.95
CA ASN A 699 -0.77 35.85 -11.48
C ASN A 699 -2.12 36.02 -12.20
N LEU A 700 -3.12 36.51 -11.48
CA LEU A 700 -4.48 36.70 -12.02
C LEU A 700 -4.51 37.67 -13.21
N THR A 701 -3.66 38.70 -13.23
CA THR A 701 -3.60 39.65 -14.38
C THR A 701 -3.11 38.96 -15.65
N ARG A 702 -2.08 38.10 -15.56
CA ARG A 702 -1.64 37.30 -16.70
C ARG A 702 -2.68 36.26 -17.08
N ALA A 703 -3.29 35.59 -16.11
CA ALA A 703 -4.37 34.64 -16.37
C ALA A 703 -5.53 35.31 -17.13
N ALA A 704 -5.91 36.53 -16.73
CA ALA A 704 -6.91 37.33 -17.42
C ALA A 704 -6.50 37.73 -18.84
N SER A 705 -5.25 38.16 -19.03
CA SER A 705 -4.72 38.48 -20.35
C SER A 705 -4.70 37.28 -21.31
N GLU A 706 -4.42 36.08 -20.79
CA GLU A 706 -4.46 34.84 -21.57
C GLU A 706 -5.91 34.44 -21.88
N LEU A 707 -6.81 34.46 -20.89
CA LEU A 707 -8.22 34.13 -21.10
C LEU A 707 -8.91 35.14 -22.05
N GLY A 708 -8.51 36.41 -22.01
CA GLY A 708 -8.97 37.47 -22.93
C GLY A 708 -8.62 37.23 -24.40
N GLN A 709 -7.65 36.36 -24.70
CA GLN A 709 -7.33 35.92 -26.06
C GLN A 709 -8.22 34.75 -26.53
N THR A 710 -9.25 34.40 -25.77
CA THR A 710 -10.16 33.29 -26.02
C THR A 710 -11.61 33.78 -26.06
N PRO A 711 -12.54 33.02 -26.66
CA PRO A 711 -13.95 33.38 -26.64
C PRO A 711 -14.61 33.22 -25.26
N TYR A 712 -13.87 32.80 -24.22
CA TYR A 712 -14.42 32.46 -22.90
C TYR A 712 -14.32 33.60 -21.88
N TRP A 713 -13.67 34.73 -22.22
CA TRP A 713 -13.58 35.86 -21.30
C TRP A 713 -14.95 36.44 -20.94
N THR A 714 -15.78 36.79 -21.92
CA THR A 714 -17.09 37.42 -21.68
C THR A 714 -18.20 36.42 -21.33
N PRO A 715 -18.34 35.27 -22.01
CA PRO A 715 -19.37 34.29 -21.67
C PRO A 715 -19.08 33.53 -20.36
N GLY A 716 -17.81 33.45 -19.95
CA GLY A 716 -17.38 32.58 -18.88
C GLY A 716 -17.43 31.09 -19.29
N PHE A 717 -17.38 30.20 -18.29
CA PHE A 717 -17.46 28.76 -18.49
C PHE A 717 -17.78 28.02 -17.19
N ASN A 718 -18.27 26.79 -17.31
CA ASN A 718 -18.48 25.88 -16.19
C ASN A 718 -17.72 24.57 -16.45
N ILE A 719 -16.97 24.09 -15.46
CA ILE A 719 -16.17 22.87 -15.59
C ILE A 719 -16.03 22.16 -14.24
N THR A 720 -15.99 20.83 -14.25
CA THR A 720 -15.74 20.02 -13.04
C THR A 720 -14.31 19.49 -13.03
N LEU A 721 -13.63 19.65 -11.90
CA LEU A 721 -12.33 19.04 -11.60
C LEU A 721 -12.54 17.75 -10.81
N TYR A 722 -11.78 16.71 -11.16
CA TYR A 722 -11.87 15.41 -10.50
C TYR A 722 -10.57 15.06 -9.77
N TYR A 723 -10.71 14.43 -8.61
CA TYR A 723 -9.61 13.82 -7.85
C TYR A 723 -10.00 12.41 -7.40
N ASN A 724 -9.02 11.58 -7.03
CA ASN A 724 -9.31 10.27 -6.46
C ASN A 724 -9.62 10.38 -4.96
N ALA A 725 -10.66 9.66 -4.51
CA ALA A 725 -11.09 9.60 -3.11
C ALA A 725 -9.93 9.19 -2.18
N GLY A 726 -9.99 9.66 -0.93
CA GLY A 726 -8.90 9.52 0.06
C GLY A 726 -7.66 10.39 -0.17
N ASN A 727 -7.55 11.12 -1.29
CA ASN A 727 -6.38 11.97 -1.58
C ASN A 727 -6.66 13.46 -1.30
N THR A 728 -6.40 13.87 -0.06
CA THR A 728 -6.63 15.24 0.42
C THR A 728 -5.74 16.25 -0.30
N GLU A 729 -4.49 15.91 -0.62
CA GLU A 729 -3.59 16.78 -1.40
C GLU A 729 -4.18 17.12 -2.77
N ARG A 730 -4.70 16.13 -3.48
CA ARG A 730 -5.33 16.33 -4.79
C ARG A 730 -6.62 17.14 -4.69
N ARG A 731 -7.44 16.87 -3.67
CA ARG A 731 -8.63 17.68 -3.37
C ARG A 731 -8.27 19.15 -3.18
N GLN A 732 -7.27 19.45 -2.34
CA GLN A 732 -6.88 20.83 -2.06
C GLN A 732 -6.30 21.53 -3.29
N GLY A 733 -5.52 20.84 -4.12
CA GLY A 733 -5.07 21.40 -5.39
C GLY A 733 -6.23 21.75 -6.33
N CYS A 734 -7.26 20.90 -6.44
CA CYS A 734 -8.46 21.24 -7.20
C CYS A 734 -9.18 22.48 -6.63
N LEU A 735 -9.27 22.59 -5.30
CA LEU A 735 -9.93 23.73 -4.64
C LEU A 735 -9.16 25.05 -4.85
N LEU A 736 -7.83 25.02 -4.81
CA LEU A 736 -6.99 26.19 -5.10
C LEU A 736 -7.10 26.63 -6.57
N LEU A 737 -7.09 25.68 -7.51
CA LEU A 737 -7.32 26.00 -8.93
C LEU A 737 -8.69 26.63 -9.16
N ARG A 738 -9.74 26.06 -8.56
CA ARG A 738 -11.09 26.63 -8.58
C ARG A 738 -11.09 28.07 -8.07
N GLN A 739 -10.47 28.32 -6.92
CA GLN A 739 -10.45 29.64 -6.30
C GLN A 739 -9.81 30.69 -7.22
N GLY A 740 -8.67 30.38 -7.83
CA GLY A 740 -8.01 31.32 -8.73
C GLY A 740 -8.75 31.54 -10.05
N LEU A 741 -9.41 30.51 -10.59
CA LEU A 741 -10.24 30.67 -11.80
C LEU A 741 -11.49 31.53 -11.52
N GLN A 742 -12.17 31.29 -10.40
CA GLN A 742 -13.32 32.11 -9.99
C GLN A 742 -12.93 33.56 -9.67
N ALA A 743 -11.71 33.79 -9.16
CA ALA A 743 -11.20 35.15 -8.93
C ALA A 743 -11.10 35.97 -10.23
N LEU A 744 -10.98 35.36 -11.42
CA LEU A 744 -11.03 36.08 -12.68
C LEU A 744 -12.40 36.74 -12.92
N HIS A 745 -13.48 36.05 -12.52
CA HIS A 745 -14.83 36.59 -12.53
C HIS A 745 -15.00 37.64 -11.43
N ASP A 746 -14.72 37.23 -10.18
CA ASP A 746 -15.03 38.03 -8.99
C ASP A 746 -14.21 39.33 -8.90
N GLN A 747 -12.98 39.34 -9.43
CA GLN A 747 -12.02 40.44 -9.23
C GLN A 747 -11.65 41.16 -10.53
N LEU A 748 -11.67 40.48 -11.68
CA LEU A 748 -11.11 41.02 -12.93
C LEU A 748 -12.14 41.17 -14.07
N GLY A 749 -13.42 40.88 -13.80
CA GLY A 749 -14.51 41.17 -14.74
C GLY A 749 -14.63 40.18 -15.90
N ALA A 750 -14.12 38.95 -15.75
CA ALA A 750 -14.53 37.87 -16.64
C ALA A 750 -16.03 37.57 -16.45
N GLY A 751 -16.66 36.94 -17.45
CA GLY A 751 -18.00 36.37 -17.35
C GLY A 751 -18.10 35.30 -16.26
N PRO A 752 -19.29 34.76 -15.98
CA PRO A 752 -19.50 33.79 -14.91
C PRO A 752 -18.61 32.55 -15.07
N ILE A 753 -17.70 32.33 -14.11
CA ILE A 753 -16.86 31.14 -14.05
C ILE A 753 -17.30 30.30 -12.86
N SER A 754 -17.73 29.07 -13.12
CA SER A 754 -18.07 28.08 -12.09
C SER A 754 -17.16 26.88 -12.21
N VAL A 755 -16.59 26.43 -11.09
CA VAL A 755 -15.70 25.25 -11.10
C VAL A 755 -16.13 24.26 -10.02
N GLY A 756 -16.66 23.11 -10.45
CA GLY A 756 -17.00 21.99 -9.58
C GLY A 756 -15.75 21.21 -9.14
N VAL A 757 -15.81 20.54 -7.99
CA VAL A 757 -14.76 19.61 -7.53
C VAL A 757 -15.41 18.33 -7.04
N ARG A 758 -15.07 17.17 -7.64
CA ARG A 758 -15.71 15.89 -7.35
C ARG A 758 -14.70 14.75 -7.14
N ALA A 759 -14.98 13.87 -6.19
CA ALA A 759 -14.20 12.66 -5.95
C ALA A 759 -14.66 11.51 -6.87
N LEU A 760 -13.72 10.63 -7.23
CA LEU A 760 -13.95 9.31 -7.83
C LEU A 760 -13.14 8.28 -7.05
N ASP A 761 -13.62 7.05 -6.86
CA ASP A 761 -12.75 5.96 -6.39
C ASP A 761 -11.61 5.74 -7.40
N TRP A 762 -10.49 5.16 -6.96
CA TRP A 762 -9.29 5.04 -7.79
C TRP A 762 -9.51 4.25 -9.10
N PRO A 763 -10.17 3.07 -9.08
CA PRO A 763 -10.55 2.37 -10.31
C PRO A 763 -11.42 3.22 -11.25
N ALA A 764 -12.47 3.88 -10.75
CA ALA A 764 -13.32 4.74 -11.59
C ALA A 764 -12.52 5.92 -12.16
N TYR A 765 -11.68 6.56 -11.35
CA TYR A 765 -10.80 7.65 -11.77
C TYR A 765 -9.92 7.24 -12.95
N LEU A 766 -9.23 6.09 -12.83
CA LEU A 766 -8.38 5.56 -13.89
C LEU A 766 -9.19 5.15 -15.12
N GLY A 767 -10.37 4.55 -14.95
CA GLY A 767 -11.28 4.21 -16.04
C GLY A 767 -11.71 5.45 -16.84
N THR A 768 -12.18 6.49 -16.16
CA THR A 768 -12.58 7.77 -16.78
C THR A 768 -11.39 8.47 -17.45
N LEU A 769 -10.21 8.46 -16.81
CA LEU A 769 -8.98 9.00 -17.39
C LEU A 769 -8.62 8.29 -18.72
N ARG A 770 -8.63 6.95 -18.72
CA ARG A 770 -8.32 6.13 -19.91
C ARG A 770 -9.32 6.38 -21.04
N ALA A 771 -10.59 6.61 -20.70
CA ALA A 771 -11.66 6.93 -21.65
C ALA A 771 -11.64 8.38 -22.15
N ARG A 772 -10.67 9.22 -21.72
CA ARG A 772 -10.60 10.68 -21.95
C ARG A 772 -11.82 11.45 -21.44
N GLY A 773 -12.46 10.95 -20.39
CA GLY A 773 -13.64 11.56 -19.76
C GLY A 773 -13.31 12.64 -18.72
N LEU A 774 -12.05 12.76 -18.29
CA LEU A 774 -11.63 13.84 -17.38
C LEU A 774 -11.27 15.09 -18.20
N PRO A 775 -11.97 16.24 -18.04
CA PRO A 775 -11.60 17.48 -18.75
C PRO A 775 -10.20 17.96 -18.39
N ILE A 776 -9.85 17.82 -17.11
CA ILE A 776 -8.53 18.03 -16.57
C ILE A 776 -8.34 16.99 -15.46
N PHE A 777 -7.23 16.25 -15.50
CA PHE A 777 -6.93 15.25 -14.48
C PHE A 777 -5.82 15.76 -13.56
N PHE A 778 -5.82 15.36 -12.29
CA PHE A 778 -4.75 15.62 -11.32
C PHE A 778 -4.15 14.29 -10.87
N LEU A 779 -2.89 14.03 -11.27
CA LEU A 779 -2.27 12.72 -11.08
C LEU A 779 -0.79 12.85 -10.73
N GLY A 780 -0.30 11.87 -9.96
CA GLY A 780 1.12 11.68 -9.70
C GLY A 780 1.75 10.67 -10.66
N TRP A 781 3.05 10.81 -10.91
CA TRP A 781 3.90 9.84 -11.59
C TRP A 781 5.13 9.59 -10.74
N ARG A 782 5.36 8.32 -10.41
CA ARG A 782 6.63 7.86 -9.84
C ARG A 782 7.44 7.32 -11.00
N ALA A 783 8.73 7.65 -11.07
CA ALA A 783 9.56 7.15 -12.15
C ALA A 783 9.61 5.62 -12.13
N ASP A 784 9.26 4.99 -13.25
CA ASP A 784 9.42 3.55 -13.43
C ASP A 784 10.92 3.22 -13.50
N TYR A 785 11.67 4.06 -14.21
CA TYR A 785 13.13 4.01 -14.27
C TYR A 785 13.74 5.40 -14.27
N ALA A 786 14.93 5.51 -13.71
CA ALA A 786 15.53 6.81 -13.41
C ALA A 786 16.26 7.43 -14.62
N ASP A 787 15.48 7.83 -15.62
CA ASP A 787 15.97 8.42 -16.85
C ASP A 787 14.99 9.50 -17.37
N PRO A 788 15.46 10.59 -18.04
CA PRO A 788 14.58 11.61 -18.60
C PRO A 788 13.48 11.09 -19.52
N ASP A 789 13.76 10.00 -20.25
CA ASP A 789 12.83 9.41 -21.18
C ASP A 789 11.53 8.93 -20.50
N ASP A 790 11.64 8.42 -19.26
CA ASP A 790 10.51 7.96 -18.45
C ASP A 790 9.52 9.09 -18.08
N TYR A 791 9.98 10.34 -18.16
CA TYR A 791 9.13 11.51 -17.96
C TYR A 791 8.68 12.11 -19.28
N VAL A 792 9.61 12.25 -20.23
CA VAL A 792 9.36 13.00 -21.45
C VAL A 792 8.48 12.21 -22.41
N LEU A 793 8.76 10.93 -22.63
CA LEU A 793 8.02 10.14 -23.60
C LEU A 793 6.58 9.89 -23.18
N PRO A 794 6.27 9.45 -21.94
CA PRO A 794 4.88 9.24 -21.52
C PRO A 794 4.04 10.52 -21.55
N PHE A 795 4.62 11.67 -21.19
CA PHE A 795 3.88 12.92 -21.07
C PHE A 795 3.78 13.70 -22.38
N LEU A 796 4.85 13.75 -23.18
CA LEU A 796 4.98 14.72 -24.27
C LEU A 796 5.02 14.11 -25.67
N ARG A 797 5.39 12.83 -25.82
CA ARG A 797 5.47 12.22 -27.15
C ARG A 797 4.07 11.81 -27.63
N THR A 798 3.69 12.14 -28.85
CA THR A 798 2.43 11.70 -29.47
C THR A 798 2.28 10.18 -29.35
N GLY A 799 1.15 9.74 -28.77
CA GLY A 799 0.87 8.33 -28.52
C GLY A 799 1.54 7.73 -27.28
N GLY A 800 2.27 8.53 -26.49
CA GLY A 800 2.74 8.17 -25.14
C GLY A 800 1.58 8.02 -24.15
N LEU A 801 1.87 7.43 -22.98
CA LEU A 801 0.85 7.01 -22.01
C LEU A 801 -0.11 8.12 -21.58
N PHE A 802 0.39 9.31 -21.24
CA PHE A 802 -0.41 10.46 -20.84
C PHE A 802 -0.73 11.39 -22.00
N ALA A 803 0.19 11.58 -22.95
CA ALA A 803 -0.09 12.34 -24.17
C ALA A 803 -1.34 11.80 -24.89
N SER A 804 -1.49 10.48 -24.96
CA SER A 804 -2.68 9.83 -25.52
C SER A 804 -3.94 10.05 -24.68
N ARG A 805 -3.87 10.19 -23.36
CA ARG A 805 -5.01 10.50 -22.49
C ARG A 805 -5.47 11.96 -22.64
N LEU A 806 -4.57 12.85 -23.06
CA LEU A 806 -4.88 14.24 -23.37
C LEU A 806 -5.34 14.49 -24.81
N GLY A 807 -5.07 13.55 -25.72
CA GLY A 807 -5.13 13.86 -27.15
C GLY A 807 -4.07 14.89 -27.58
N TYR A 808 -2.96 14.99 -26.86
CA TYR A 808 -1.84 15.88 -27.18
C TYR A 808 -0.98 15.31 -28.31
N SER A 809 -0.55 16.18 -29.22
CA SER A 809 0.37 15.85 -30.31
C SER A 809 1.20 17.05 -30.72
N ASN A 810 2.51 16.86 -30.88
CA ASN A 810 3.42 17.82 -31.49
C ASN A 810 4.53 17.10 -32.25
N THR A 811 4.41 17.03 -33.57
CA THR A 811 5.36 16.28 -34.43
C THR A 811 6.79 16.83 -34.41
N THR A 812 6.95 18.13 -34.15
CA THR A 812 8.29 18.73 -34.01
C THR A 812 8.93 18.27 -32.70
N LEU A 813 8.16 18.26 -31.62
CA LEU A 813 8.62 17.77 -30.32
C LEU A 813 8.89 16.25 -30.37
N ASP A 814 8.04 15.48 -31.05
CA ASP A 814 8.21 14.03 -31.22
C ASP A 814 9.57 13.69 -31.83
N ALA A 815 9.98 14.40 -32.90
CA ALA A 815 11.26 14.18 -33.55
C ALA A 815 12.45 14.49 -32.62
N LEU A 816 12.34 15.51 -31.78
CA LEU A 816 13.36 15.84 -30.77
C LEU A 816 13.43 14.81 -29.66
N ILE A 817 12.29 14.31 -29.20
CA ILE A 817 12.20 13.24 -28.19
C ILE A 817 12.84 11.97 -28.73
N ASP A 818 12.50 11.56 -29.95
CA ASP A 818 13.05 10.35 -30.57
C ASP A 818 14.57 10.44 -30.77
N ALA A 819 15.06 11.62 -31.14
CA ALA A 819 16.50 11.89 -31.25
C ALA A 819 17.21 11.84 -29.89
N ALA A 820 16.63 12.45 -28.84
CA ALA A 820 17.20 12.42 -27.49
C ALA A 820 17.22 11.00 -26.91
N ALA A 821 16.18 10.21 -27.14
CA ALA A 821 16.07 8.83 -26.69
C ALA A 821 17.11 7.89 -27.35
N ALA A 822 17.62 8.23 -28.54
CA ALA A 822 18.61 7.43 -29.27
C ALA A 822 20.06 7.94 -29.15
N GLU A 823 20.29 9.10 -28.52
CA GLU A 823 21.61 9.74 -28.44
C GLU A 823 22.51 9.04 -27.42
N LEU A 824 23.60 8.42 -27.87
CA LEU A 824 24.54 7.70 -27.00
C LEU A 824 25.47 8.62 -26.19
N ASN A 825 25.67 9.87 -26.62
CA ASN A 825 26.49 10.83 -25.89
C ASN A 825 25.67 11.53 -24.78
N GLN A 826 25.98 11.23 -23.51
CA GLN A 826 25.22 11.72 -22.37
C GLN A 826 25.10 13.25 -22.31
N THR A 827 26.19 14.00 -22.54
CA THR A 827 26.15 15.48 -22.48
C THR A 827 25.23 16.07 -23.56
N LYS A 828 25.29 15.54 -24.78
CA LYS A 828 24.42 15.97 -25.87
C LYS A 828 22.96 15.59 -25.58
N ARG A 829 22.73 14.38 -25.05
CA ARG A 829 21.42 13.88 -24.63
C ARG A 829 20.78 14.77 -23.56
N ASP A 830 21.54 15.14 -22.53
CA ASP A 830 21.09 16.05 -21.47
C ASP A 830 20.66 17.40 -22.06
N GLY A 831 21.48 17.98 -22.96
CA GLY A 831 21.15 19.24 -23.62
C GLY A 831 19.86 19.17 -24.47
N LEU A 832 19.62 18.05 -25.17
CA LEU A 832 18.39 17.83 -25.93
C LEU A 832 17.16 17.78 -25.00
N TYR A 833 17.24 17.03 -23.90
CA TYR A 833 16.15 16.95 -22.92
C TYR A 833 15.86 18.29 -22.24
N GLN A 834 16.90 19.09 -21.96
CA GLN A 834 16.74 20.43 -21.39
C GLN A 834 16.02 21.39 -22.36
N ASP A 835 16.38 21.36 -23.65
CA ASP A 835 15.75 22.20 -24.69
C ASP A 835 14.29 21.81 -24.91
N LEU A 836 14.02 20.52 -25.18
CA LEU A 836 12.65 20.06 -25.48
C LEU A 836 11.71 20.24 -24.30
N SER A 837 12.19 20.03 -23.06
CA SER A 837 11.36 20.23 -21.85
C SER A 837 10.98 21.70 -21.68
N THR A 838 11.92 22.61 -21.98
CA THR A 838 11.66 24.04 -21.90
C THR A 838 10.61 24.48 -22.92
N ARG A 839 10.70 24.01 -24.17
CA ARG A 839 9.70 24.27 -25.22
C ARG A 839 8.32 23.77 -24.81
N ALA A 840 8.23 22.54 -24.31
CA ALA A 840 6.96 21.96 -23.87
C ALA A 840 6.31 22.77 -22.74
N VAL A 841 7.11 23.26 -21.79
CA VAL A 841 6.63 24.02 -20.62
C VAL A 841 6.22 25.45 -20.99
N VAL A 842 6.98 26.14 -21.83
CA VAL A 842 6.80 27.58 -22.10
C VAL A 842 5.85 27.83 -23.28
N ASP A 843 5.98 27.02 -24.35
CA ASP A 843 5.31 27.26 -25.62
C ASP A 843 3.97 26.51 -25.68
N ASP A 844 4.00 25.20 -25.40
CA ASP A 844 2.86 24.30 -25.58
C ASP A 844 1.96 24.21 -24.33
N VAL A 845 2.53 24.17 -23.13
CA VAL A 845 1.80 24.06 -21.85
C VAL A 845 0.77 22.90 -21.84
N PRO A 846 1.13 21.64 -22.17
CA PRO A 846 0.18 20.53 -22.17
C PRO A 846 -0.25 20.10 -20.76
N TYR A 847 0.51 20.50 -19.74
CA TYR A 847 0.25 20.21 -18.33
C TYR A 847 0.43 21.47 -17.48
N LEU A 848 -0.26 21.50 -16.35
CA LEU A 848 0.06 22.34 -15.21
C LEU A 848 1.03 21.55 -14.31
N TRP A 849 2.30 21.93 -14.31
CA TRP A 849 3.34 21.27 -13.52
C TRP A 849 3.28 21.75 -12.07
N VAL A 850 2.77 20.93 -11.15
CA VAL A 850 2.50 21.36 -9.76
C VAL A 850 3.74 21.24 -8.90
N TYR A 851 4.13 20.02 -8.53
CA TYR A 851 5.23 19.80 -7.58
C TYR A 851 5.88 18.43 -7.70
N GLN A 852 7.16 18.37 -7.34
CA GLN A 852 7.89 17.18 -6.98
C GLN A 852 7.77 17.00 -5.47
N SER A 853 7.37 15.81 -5.03
CA SER A 853 7.23 15.54 -3.60
C SER A 853 8.60 15.38 -2.93
N ARG A 854 8.62 15.47 -1.59
CA ARG A 854 9.69 14.87 -0.79
C ARG A 854 9.09 13.77 0.06
N SER A 855 9.83 12.69 0.21
CA SER A 855 9.37 11.52 0.95
C SER A 855 9.04 11.87 2.41
N PHE A 856 8.05 11.15 2.93
CA PHE A 856 7.67 11.13 4.34
C PHE A 856 7.26 9.71 4.67
N HIS A 857 8.01 9.12 5.60
CA HIS A 857 7.81 7.76 6.07
C HIS A 857 7.86 7.81 7.59
N VAL A 858 7.00 7.03 8.24
CA VAL A 858 6.86 6.97 9.69
C VAL A 858 6.92 5.52 10.13
#